data_AF-A0A1H6M3B7-F1
#
_entry.id   AF-A0A1H6M3B7-F1
#
_cell.length_a   1.000
_cell.length_b   1.000
_cell.length_c   1.000
_cell.angle_alpha   90.00
_cell.angle_beta   90.00
_cell.angle_gamma   90.00
#
_symmetry.space_group_name_H-M   'P 1'
#
loop_
_entity.id
_entity.type
_entity.pdbx_description
1 polymer ?
#
loop_
_entity_poly.entity_id
_entity_poly.type
_entity_poly.pdbx_seq_one_letter_code
_entity_poly.pdbx_strand_id
1 'polypeptide(L)'
;MTRRPAQIAAMNRAKFRLAALALAAAGATAALAPGAWAEDGTAIRRALAAAGAQDWAGAAASALQSGALALDLVAWQRLRAGQGGWAEYLDFARRNPDWPGMELLYRRGEAALPPDAPGAEVLEWFGERLPETVPAALAWIAAQPRRGRADAAVRFWTQPLPLDDLAEAAFLAAHGKPVASHHDARLTALLDAGEWAAAERMLPRIAPGPTADLARARIAVQAKRPGMDALILALPQPQRDDAGLALDRFRWRVAAKQGELARELMLERSTSAEALRDPAAWAGLRRDYARAAMRAGDWALAERFAANHFLPEDHADAVDLDWLAGYAALRAGAGDRAAAHFARLPVEGRSGITLARTHYWQGRAAEAQGAGLAAEGAYLRAAAHQTTYYGQLAAERIGVPMDAALILAGADTLPDWRGSSLLGNRVFQAGVWLLAAGDGAQAQRFFLHLAATAQPDDILRMGRLMAEMRRPWDALRLSKAAAAKGLVHPALHYPLTGLERGSFGLPPELVMAIARQESEFNHTVMSPVGARGLMQVMPETARQAAGEIGEPFELPRLTQDAAYNARLGAAYLEGLRNRFGNSVALVAAGYNAGPGRSSRWLRDFGDLRAEAGADPVDWVEMIPFDETRNYVMRVAEALPVYRARIAGHSVGFVPSWDLSGGVSAPQVRGGPLVLAGSAHPRPTPAWVSEAFVQAERLALTGAGDIAADHPPADPEALAGDAPRPGPQIAEIARMIGPPAVSASTAPPTRPGRTDDGDADADVAQPETAPPEAAPQEAAAAAAAAVSPPEPEVSPAALATR
;
A
#
# COMPACT_ATOMS: atom_id res chain seq x y z
N MET A 1 -12.33 -19.07 -100.81
CA MET A 1 -11.44 -17.99 -101.34
C MET A 1 -11.46 -16.81 -100.38
N THR A 2 -10.58 -15.82 -100.60
CA THR A 2 -10.63 -14.42 -100.11
C THR A 2 -10.69 -14.08 -98.60
N ARG A 3 -9.56 -13.51 -98.14
CA ARG A 3 -9.42 -12.26 -97.34
C ARG A 3 -9.74 -12.23 -95.82
N ARG A 4 -8.65 -12.03 -95.05
CA ARG A 4 -8.49 -11.20 -93.81
C ARG A 4 -8.98 -9.74 -94.02
N PRO A 5 -9.18 -8.86 -92.99
CA PRO A 5 -8.31 -8.70 -91.81
C PRO A 5 -8.97 -8.29 -90.46
N ALA A 6 -8.11 -7.89 -89.51
CA ALA A 6 -8.40 -7.60 -88.12
C ALA A 6 -9.09 -6.25 -87.85
N GLN A 7 -9.89 -6.19 -86.77
CA GLN A 7 -10.25 -4.92 -86.10
C GLN A 7 -10.50 -5.02 -84.57
N ILE A 8 -10.77 -6.21 -84.00
CA ILE A 8 -11.24 -6.34 -82.61
C ILE A 8 -10.11 -6.38 -81.55
N ALA A 9 -8.87 -6.72 -81.92
CA ALA A 9 -7.79 -6.98 -80.96
C ALA A 9 -7.15 -5.73 -80.31
N ALA A 10 -7.33 -4.53 -80.87
CA ALA A 10 -6.61 -3.33 -80.42
C ALA A 10 -7.24 -2.66 -79.18
N MET A 11 -8.58 -2.65 -79.07
CA MET A 11 -9.29 -1.76 -78.15
C MET A 11 -9.25 -2.20 -76.67
N ASN A 12 -8.91 -3.47 -76.39
CA ASN A 12 -8.83 -4.01 -75.03
C ASN A 12 -7.47 -3.78 -74.34
N ARG A 13 -6.37 -3.55 -75.09
CA ARG A 13 -5.03 -3.36 -74.48
C ARG A 13 -4.82 -1.96 -73.88
N ALA A 14 -5.51 -0.94 -74.38
CA ALA A 14 -5.46 0.42 -73.82
C ALA A 14 -6.16 0.50 -72.45
N LYS A 15 -7.39 -0.04 -72.35
CA LYS A 15 -8.19 -0.03 -71.10
C LYS A 15 -7.49 -0.76 -69.96
N PHE A 16 -6.84 -1.90 -70.23
CA PHE A 16 -6.07 -2.63 -69.21
C PHE A 16 -4.85 -1.87 -68.68
N ARG A 17 -4.17 -1.04 -69.49
CA ARG A 17 -3.02 -0.26 -69.02
C ARG A 17 -3.41 0.95 -68.16
N LEU A 18 -4.52 1.62 -68.47
CA LEU A 18 -5.08 2.66 -67.61
C LEU A 18 -5.60 2.09 -66.28
N ALA A 19 -6.26 0.92 -66.30
CA ALA A 19 -6.64 0.23 -65.07
C ALA A 19 -5.43 -0.17 -64.21
N ALA A 20 -4.35 -0.67 -64.83
CA ALA A 20 -3.12 -1.04 -64.12
C ALA A 20 -2.40 0.16 -63.48
N LEU A 21 -2.36 1.32 -64.14
CA LEU A 21 -1.80 2.54 -63.55
C LEU A 21 -2.68 3.14 -62.44
N ALA A 22 -4.01 3.04 -62.55
CA ALA A 22 -4.91 3.40 -61.46
C ALA A 22 -4.73 2.48 -60.23
N LEU A 23 -4.56 1.17 -60.44
CA LEU A 23 -4.25 0.22 -59.36
C LEU A 23 -2.83 0.42 -58.79
N ALA A 24 -1.86 0.86 -59.58
CA ALA A 24 -0.52 1.20 -59.08
C ALA A 24 -0.53 2.48 -58.21
N ALA A 25 -1.37 3.46 -58.55
CA ALA A 25 -1.55 4.67 -57.74
C ALA A 25 -2.34 4.42 -56.45
N ALA A 26 -3.42 3.61 -56.50
CA ALA A 26 -4.20 3.23 -55.31
C ALA A 26 -3.52 2.17 -54.44
N GLY A 27 -2.66 1.33 -55.04
CA GLY A 27 -1.86 0.31 -54.35
C GLY A 27 -0.66 0.86 -53.59
N ALA A 28 -0.34 2.15 -53.73
CA ALA A 28 0.73 2.82 -52.98
C ALA A 28 0.27 3.34 -51.60
N THR A 29 -1.02 3.29 -51.29
CA THR A 29 -1.64 3.89 -50.09
C THR A 29 -2.22 2.89 -49.09
N ALA A 30 -1.86 1.60 -49.20
CA ALA A 30 -2.24 0.57 -48.22
C ALA A 30 -1.06 -0.40 -47.97
N ALA A 31 -0.98 -0.92 -46.74
CA ALA A 31 0.02 -1.91 -46.31
C ALA A 31 1.50 -1.47 -46.30
N LEU A 32 1.79 -0.18 -46.14
CA LEU A 32 2.74 0.16 -45.07
C LEU A 32 2.03 -0.14 -43.75
N ALA A 33 2.36 -1.29 -43.15
CA ALA A 33 2.15 -1.41 -41.70
C ALA A 33 2.96 -0.29 -41.02
N PRO A 34 2.45 0.38 -39.98
CA PRO A 34 3.22 1.37 -39.23
C PRO A 34 4.32 0.65 -38.45
N GLY A 35 5.43 0.35 -39.12
CA GLY A 35 6.66 -0.13 -38.49
C GLY A 35 7.04 0.87 -37.41
N ALA A 36 7.19 0.40 -36.17
CA ALA A 36 7.11 1.23 -34.98
C ALA A 36 7.97 2.49 -35.09
N TRP A 37 7.30 3.64 -35.21
CA TRP A 37 7.96 4.93 -35.08
C TRP A 37 8.49 5.03 -33.66
N ALA A 38 9.73 5.51 -33.52
CA ALA A 38 10.21 5.95 -32.23
C ALA A 38 9.31 7.11 -31.78
N GLU A 39 8.80 7.08 -30.56
CA GLU A 39 8.14 8.25 -29.99
C GLU A 39 9.16 9.41 -29.97
N ASP A 40 8.85 10.54 -30.61
CA ASP A 40 9.71 11.71 -30.52
C ASP A 40 9.67 12.28 -29.10
N GLY A 41 10.82 12.28 -28.42
CA GLY A 41 10.96 12.70 -27.03
C GLY A 41 10.60 14.17 -26.75
N THR A 42 10.57 15.02 -27.77
CA THR A 42 10.16 16.44 -27.66
C THR A 42 8.66 16.59 -27.89
N ALA A 43 8.08 15.81 -28.80
CA ALA A 43 6.67 15.76 -29.10
C ALA A 43 5.87 15.10 -27.97
N ILE A 44 6.31 13.95 -27.43
CA ILE A 44 5.66 13.30 -26.28
C ILE A 44 5.71 14.16 -25.02
N ARG A 45 6.82 14.89 -24.77
CA ARG A 45 6.92 15.86 -23.66
C ARG A 45 5.93 17.00 -23.83
N ARG A 46 5.79 17.57 -25.02
CA ARG A 46 4.77 18.61 -25.33
C ARG A 46 3.35 18.05 -25.17
N ALA A 47 3.09 16.83 -25.63
CA ALA A 47 1.80 16.17 -25.53
C ALA A 47 1.37 15.94 -24.08
N LEU A 48 2.28 15.45 -23.24
CA LEU A 48 2.04 15.21 -21.81
C LEU A 48 1.88 16.51 -21.02
N ALA A 49 2.65 17.55 -21.35
CA ALA A 49 2.50 18.87 -20.72
C ALA A 49 1.14 19.52 -21.05
N ALA A 50 0.71 19.46 -22.31
CA ALA A 50 -0.60 19.94 -22.73
C ALA A 50 -1.75 19.12 -22.11
N ALA A 51 -1.62 17.80 -22.03
CA ALA A 51 -2.60 16.92 -21.35
C ALA A 51 -2.72 17.22 -19.85
N GLY A 52 -1.60 17.48 -19.17
CA GLY A 52 -1.58 17.93 -17.78
C GLY A 52 -2.25 19.29 -17.55
N ALA A 53 -2.15 20.19 -18.55
CA ALA A 53 -2.87 21.47 -18.61
C ALA A 53 -4.33 21.35 -19.13
N GLN A 54 -4.79 20.14 -19.44
CA GLN A 54 -6.10 19.84 -20.04
C GLN A 54 -6.34 20.45 -21.44
N ASP A 55 -5.29 20.91 -22.13
CA ASP A 55 -5.34 21.21 -23.57
C ASP A 55 -5.29 19.92 -24.37
N TRP A 56 -6.45 19.26 -24.48
CA TRP A 56 -6.59 18.01 -25.21
C TRP A 56 -6.30 18.14 -26.72
N ALA A 57 -6.47 19.34 -27.28
CA ALA A 57 -6.23 19.60 -28.70
C ALA A 57 -4.73 19.72 -29.01
N GLY A 58 -4.00 20.56 -28.26
CA GLY A 58 -2.54 20.66 -28.34
C GLY A 58 -1.85 19.37 -27.90
N ALA A 59 -2.42 18.63 -26.94
CA ALA A 59 -1.95 17.31 -26.54
C ALA A 59 -2.05 16.30 -27.69
N ALA A 60 -3.23 16.17 -28.33
CA ALA A 60 -3.42 15.27 -29.47
C ALA A 60 -2.55 15.68 -30.67
N ALA A 61 -2.49 16.97 -31.01
CA ALA A 61 -1.64 17.49 -32.09
C ALA A 61 -0.14 17.25 -31.85
N SER A 62 0.31 17.27 -30.60
CA SER A 62 1.69 16.94 -30.23
C SER A 62 1.93 15.43 -30.18
N ALA A 63 0.96 14.63 -29.75
CA ALA A 63 1.06 13.17 -29.75
C ALA A 63 1.13 12.59 -31.17
N LEU A 64 0.40 13.19 -32.13
CA LEU A 64 0.51 12.87 -33.57
C LEU A 64 1.89 13.18 -34.16
N GLN A 65 2.69 14.07 -33.55
CA GLN A 65 4.09 14.33 -33.91
C GLN A 65 5.07 13.35 -33.25
N SER A 66 4.58 12.44 -32.40
CA SER A 66 5.39 11.46 -31.66
C SER A 66 5.15 10.03 -32.16
N GLY A 67 3.99 9.45 -31.84
CA GLY A 67 3.75 8.04 -32.05
C GLY A 67 2.53 7.48 -31.29
N ALA A 68 2.36 6.16 -31.37
CA ALA A 68 1.17 5.48 -30.89
C ALA A 68 1.06 5.44 -29.35
N LEU A 69 2.19 5.47 -28.64
CA LEU A 69 2.22 5.48 -27.18
C LEU A 69 1.95 6.86 -26.60
N ALA A 70 2.42 7.94 -27.26
CA ALA A 70 2.02 9.30 -26.91
C ALA A 70 0.51 9.50 -27.07
N LEU A 71 -0.07 8.97 -28.16
CA LEU A 71 -1.51 9.01 -28.40
C LEU A 71 -2.29 8.28 -27.30
N ASP A 72 -1.85 7.08 -26.91
CA ASP A 72 -2.48 6.33 -25.83
C ASP A 72 -2.30 6.98 -24.45
N LEU A 73 -1.15 7.59 -24.16
CA LEU A 73 -0.95 8.35 -22.92
C LEU A 73 -1.88 9.57 -22.83
N VAL A 74 -2.06 10.32 -23.92
CA VAL A 74 -3.02 11.43 -23.98
C VAL A 74 -4.47 10.93 -23.88
N ALA A 75 -4.82 9.85 -24.59
CA ALA A 75 -6.14 9.24 -24.52
C ALA A 75 -6.46 8.74 -23.11
N TRP A 76 -5.54 8.04 -22.45
CA TRP A 76 -5.69 7.56 -21.07
C TRP A 76 -5.95 8.68 -20.06
N GLN A 77 -5.27 9.83 -20.19
CA GLN A 77 -5.54 11.00 -19.35
C GLN A 77 -6.94 11.60 -19.65
N ARG A 78 -7.23 11.85 -20.93
CA ARG A 78 -8.48 12.47 -21.41
C ARG A 78 -9.72 11.64 -21.06
N LEU A 79 -9.69 10.33 -21.32
CA LEU A 79 -10.80 9.41 -21.06
C LEU A 79 -11.07 9.26 -19.55
N ARG A 80 -10.02 9.23 -18.71
CA ARG A 80 -10.18 9.22 -17.24
C ARG A 80 -10.68 10.56 -16.69
N ALA A 81 -10.43 11.67 -17.39
CA ALA A 81 -11.07 12.97 -17.14
C ALA A 81 -12.53 13.08 -17.65
N GLY A 82 -13.07 12.04 -18.30
CA GLY A 82 -14.45 12.02 -18.81
C GLY A 82 -14.64 12.66 -20.19
N GLN A 83 -13.56 12.97 -20.92
CA GLN A 83 -13.58 13.83 -22.11
C GLN A 83 -13.51 13.03 -23.43
N GLY A 84 -14.40 12.05 -23.62
CA GLY A 84 -14.46 11.27 -24.86
C GLY A 84 -15.77 10.54 -25.10
N GLY A 85 -15.92 9.96 -26.29
CA GLY A 85 -17.10 9.19 -26.71
C GLY A 85 -16.94 7.67 -26.55
N TRP A 86 -18.05 6.93 -26.54
CA TRP A 86 -18.10 5.47 -26.40
C TRP A 86 -17.05 4.70 -27.21
N ALA A 87 -16.97 4.97 -28.51
CA ALA A 87 -16.03 4.28 -29.40
C ALA A 87 -14.56 4.47 -28.99
N GLU A 88 -14.22 5.62 -28.39
CA GLU A 88 -12.87 5.92 -27.91
C GLU A 88 -12.55 5.19 -26.60
N TYR A 89 -13.54 5.08 -25.70
CA TYR A 89 -13.43 4.27 -24.49
C TYR A 89 -13.22 2.78 -24.83
N LEU A 90 -14.03 2.26 -25.75
CA LEU A 90 -14.00 0.86 -26.17
C LEU A 90 -12.71 0.51 -26.92
N ASP A 91 -12.27 1.34 -27.87
CA ASP A 91 -10.99 1.19 -28.56
C ASP A 91 -9.80 1.23 -27.58
N PHE A 92 -9.81 2.19 -26.64
CA PHE A 92 -8.75 2.26 -25.64
C PHE A 92 -8.72 1.01 -24.75
N ALA A 93 -9.88 0.54 -24.27
CA ALA A 93 -9.96 -0.66 -23.44
C ALA A 93 -9.54 -1.94 -24.17
N ARG A 94 -9.86 -2.07 -25.46
CA ARG A 94 -9.38 -3.17 -26.32
C ARG A 94 -7.86 -3.22 -26.43
N ARG A 95 -7.22 -2.06 -26.57
CA ARG A 95 -5.77 -1.95 -26.89
C ARG A 95 -4.87 -1.86 -25.65
N ASN A 96 -5.42 -1.38 -24.53
CA ASN A 96 -4.69 -1.14 -23.28
C ASN A 96 -5.49 -1.61 -22.03
N PRO A 97 -5.96 -2.89 -21.99
CA PRO A 97 -6.79 -3.40 -20.90
C PRO A 97 -6.04 -3.49 -19.56
N ASP A 98 -4.71 -3.59 -19.61
CA ASP A 98 -3.80 -3.79 -18.48
C ASP A 98 -3.21 -2.48 -17.92
N TRP A 99 -3.77 -1.31 -18.27
CA TRP A 99 -3.24 -0.01 -17.85
C TRP A 99 -3.68 0.45 -16.44
N PRO A 100 -2.97 1.38 -15.81
CA PRO A 100 -3.30 1.85 -14.45
C PRO A 100 -4.65 2.57 -14.37
N GLY A 101 -5.50 2.13 -13.45
CA GLY A 101 -6.74 2.82 -13.09
C GLY A 101 -7.90 2.65 -14.07
N MET A 102 -7.95 1.52 -14.79
CA MET A 102 -9.03 1.22 -15.74
C MET A 102 -10.44 1.19 -15.10
N GLU A 103 -10.60 0.86 -13.82
CA GLU A 103 -11.89 0.93 -13.12
C GLU A 103 -12.48 2.35 -13.00
N LEU A 104 -11.70 3.41 -13.24
CA LEU A 104 -12.25 4.75 -13.47
C LEU A 104 -12.68 4.93 -14.94
N LEU A 105 -11.90 4.40 -15.87
CA LEU A 105 -12.17 4.48 -17.31
C LEU A 105 -13.43 3.70 -17.69
N TYR A 106 -13.68 2.52 -17.11
CA TYR A 106 -14.90 1.74 -17.33
C TYR A 106 -16.16 2.45 -16.83
N ARG A 107 -16.13 3.07 -15.65
CA ARG A 107 -17.27 3.87 -15.16
C ARG A 107 -17.50 5.17 -15.95
N ARG A 108 -16.43 5.78 -16.48
CA ARG A 108 -16.54 6.93 -17.40
C ARG A 108 -17.11 6.52 -18.77
N GLY A 109 -16.71 5.37 -19.31
CA GLY A 109 -17.22 4.86 -20.59
C GLY A 109 -18.64 4.30 -20.51
N GLU A 110 -19.05 3.71 -19.38
CA GLU A 110 -20.46 3.35 -19.15
C GLU A 110 -21.36 4.60 -19.19
N ALA A 111 -20.94 5.70 -18.58
CA ALA A 111 -21.66 6.98 -18.65
C ALA A 111 -21.67 7.61 -20.07
N ALA A 112 -20.87 7.09 -21.00
CA ALA A 112 -20.81 7.53 -22.41
C ALA A 112 -21.48 6.55 -23.39
N LEU A 113 -22.01 5.41 -22.92
CA LEU A 113 -22.65 4.36 -23.71
C LEU A 113 -23.95 4.88 -24.38
N PRO A 114 -24.05 4.89 -25.73
CA PRO A 114 -25.27 5.30 -26.40
C PRO A 114 -26.36 4.21 -26.33
N PRO A 115 -27.67 4.57 -26.29
CA PRO A 115 -28.76 3.59 -26.18
C PRO A 115 -28.87 2.59 -27.35
N ASP A 116 -28.30 2.94 -28.51
CA ASP A 116 -28.26 2.15 -29.74
C ASP A 116 -26.90 1.47 -30.01
N ALA A 117 -26.02 1.41 -29.00
CA ALA A 117 -24.72 0.73 -29.09
C ALA A 117 -24.85 -0.71 -29.63
N PRO A 118 -23.98 -1.15 -30.58
CA PRO A 118 -24.02 -2.50 -31.11
C PRO A 118 -23.83 -3.55 -29.99
N GLY A 119 -24.78 -4.47 -29.84
CA GLY A 119 -24.79 -5.40 -28.70
C GLY A 119 -23.51 -6.21 -28.50
N ALA A 120 -22.75 -6.50 -29.57
CA ALA A 120 -21.44 -7.13 -29.45
C ALA A 120 -20.44 -6.29 -28.63
N GLU A 121 -20.42 -4.97 -28.85
CA GLU A 121 -19.57 -4.03 -28.10
C GLU A 121 -20.01 -3.92 -26.65
N VAL A 122 -21.32 -3.95 -26.38
CA VAL A 122 -21.85 -3.88 -25.01
C VAL A 122 -21.48 -5.15 -24.22
N LEU A 123 -21.55 -6.33 -24.83
CA LEU A 123 -21.12 -7.58 -24.19
C LEU A 123 -19.60 -7.60 -23.96
N GLU A 124 -18.81 -7.11 -24.91
CA GLU A 124 -17.35 -7.01 -24.82
C GLU A 124 -16.90 -6.05 -23.71
N TRP A 125 -17.54 -4.88 -23.61
CA TRP A 125 -17.23 -3.85 -22.62
C TRP A 125 -17.45 -4.31 -21.17
N PHE A 126 -18.58 -4.97 -20.92
CA PHE A 126 -18.88 -5.49 -19.59
C PHE A 126 -18.11 -6.78 -19.29
N GLY A 127 -18.07 -7.73 -20.24
CA GLY A 127 -17.46 -9.04 -20.02
C GLY A 127 -18.14 -9.75 -18.85
N GLU A 128 -17.39 -9.96 -17.75
CA GLU A 128 -17.90 -10.54 -16.51
C GLU A 128 -18.54 -9.51 -15.55
N ARG A 129 -18.18 -8.23 -15.68
CA ARG A 129 -18.73 -7.13 -14.87
C ARG A 129 -20.24 -7.00 -15.08
N LEU A 130 -20.91 -6.48 -14.07
CA LEU A 130 -22.29 -6.01 -14.18
C LEU A 130 -22.31 -4.48 -14.36
N PRO A 131 -23.30 -3.93 -15.09
CA PRO A 131 -23.50 -2.49 -15.18
C PRO A 131 -23.83 -1.85 -13.83
N GLU A 132 -23.34 -0.63 -13.61
CA GLU A 132 -23.63 0.18 -12.42
C GLU A 132 -24.87 1.09 -12.60
N THR A 133 -25.37 1.24 -13.83
CA THR A 133 -26.50 2.12 -14.18
C THR A 133 -27.62 1.40 -14.94
N VAL A 134 -28.86 1.87 -14.79
CA VAL A 134 -30.02 1.27 -15.48
C VAL A 134 -29.98 1.40 -17.01
N PRO A 135 -29.60 2.54 -17.64
CA PRO A 135 -29.47 2.62 -19.10
C PRO A 135 -28.50 1.57 -19.66
N ALA A 136 -27.36 1.36 -19.00
CA ALA A 136 -26.40 0.36 -19.39
C ALA A 136 -26.88 -1.07 -19.10
N ALA A 137 -27.61 -1.30 -18.00
CA ALA A 137 -28.26 -2.57 -17.73
C ALA A 137 -29.25 -2.95 -18.83
N LEU A 138 -30.10 -2.01 -19.29
CA LEU A 138 -31.04 -2.24 -20.38
C LEU A 138 -30.32 -2.57 -21.69
N ALA A 139 -29.26 -1.85 -22.04
CA ALA A 139 -28.43 -2.13 -23.22
C ALA A 139 -27.76 -3.52 -23.13
N TRP A 140 -27.16 -3.84 -21.98
CA TRP A 140 -26.50 -5.13 -21.73
C TRP A 140 -27.49 -6.31 -21.79
N ILE A 141 -28.65 -6.21 -21.12
CA ILE A 141 -29.70 -7.23 -21.17
C ILE A 141 -30.28 -7.37 -22.59
N ALA A 142 -30.42 -6.27 -23.34
CA ALA A 142 -30.82 -6.32 -24.75
C ALA A 142 -29.77 -6.99 -25.63
N ALA A 143 -28.47 -6.81 -25.34
CA ALA A 143 -27.39 -7.46 -26.06
C ALA A 143 -27.31 -8.98 -25.81
N GLN A 144 -27.68 -9.45 -24.61
CA GLN A 144 -27.62 -10.87 -24.25
C GLN A 144 -28.44 -11.78 -25.19
N PRO A 145 -27.99 -13.03 -25.44
CA PRO A 145 -28.75 -14.02 -26.21
C PRO A 145 -30.17 -14.20 -25.67
N ARG A 146 -31.17 -14.34 -26.56
CA ARG A 146 -32.60 -14.32 -26.20
C ARG A 146 -33.01 -15.21 -25.02
N ARG A 147 -32.32 -16.34 -24.80
CA ARG A 147 -32.57 -17.25 -23.66
C ARG A 147 -32.05 -16.72 -22.32
N GLY A 148 -30.87 -16.08 -22.29
CA GLY A 148 -30.21 -15.60 -21.07
C GLY A 148 -30.63 -14.18 -20.63
N ARG A 149 -31.51 -13.50 -21.37
CA ARG A 149 -31.96 -12.14 -21.03
C ARG A 149 -32.71 -12.07 -19.70
N ALA A 150 -33.45 -13.12 -19.35
CA ALA A 150 -34.13 -13.20 -18.05
C ALA A 150 -33.12 -13.29 -16.91
N ASP A 151 -32.15 -14.20 -17.02
CA ASP A 151 -31.10 -14.42 -16.03
C ASP A 151 -30.21 -13.17 -15.85
N ALA A 152 -29.90 -12.48 -16.95
CA ALA A 152 -29.18 -11.20 -16.92
C ALA A 152 -29.98 -10.10 -16.20
N ALA A 153 -31.29 -9.99 -16.43
CA ALA A 153 -32.14 -9.05 -15.71
C ALA A 153 -32.21 -9.37 -14.21
N VAL A 154 -32.28 -10.65 -13.85
CA VAL A 154 -32.21 -11.09 -12.44
C VAL A 154 -30.86 -10.74 -11.82
N ARG A 155 -29.73 -11.07 -12.48
CA ARG A 155 -28.38 -10.75 -12.00
C ARG A 155 -28.20 -9.27 -11.69
N PHE A 156 -28.64 -8.37 -12.57
CA PHE A 156 -28.57 -6.93 -12.33
C PHE A 156 -29.50 -6.49 -11.19
N TRP A 157 -30.74 -7.01 -11.14
CA TRP A 157 -31.75 -6.63 -10.16
C TRP A 157 -31.37 -6.99 -8.72
N THR A 158 -30.77 -8.16 -8.53
CA THR A 158 -30.34 -8.65 -7.21
C THR A 158 -28.99 -8.10 -6.76
N GLN A 159 -28.38 -7.16 -7.49
CA GLN A 159 -27.22 -6.42 -6.98
C GLN A 159 -27.59 -5.59 -5.75
N PRO A 160 -26.65 -5.36 -4.80
CA PRO A 160 -26.77 -4.39 -3.73
C PRO A 160 -26.62 -2.94 -4.24
N LEU A 161 -27.29 -2.62 -5.36
CA LEU A 161 -27.19 -1.35 -6.07
C LEU A 161 -28.39 -0.45 -5.69
N PRO A 162 -28.18 0.66 -4.96
CA PRO A 162 -29.24 1.59 -4.56
C PRO A 162 -29.70 2.44 -5.76
N LEU A 163 -30.60 1.87 -6.56
CA LEU A 163 -31.29 2.61 -7.61
C LEU A 163 -32.22 3.66 -7.00
N ASP A 164 -32.22 4.86 -7.57
CA ASP A 164 -33.25 5.87 -7.29
C ASP A 164 -34.63 5.46 -7.83
N ASP A 165 -35.67 6.16 -7.39
CA ASP A 165 -37.06 5.88 -7.70
C ASP A 165 -37.36 5.85 -9.22
N LEU A 166 -36.70 6.71 -10.02
CA LEU A 166 -36.88 6.79 -11.47
C LEU A 166 -36.16 5.64 -12.17
N ALA A 167 -34.91 5.37 -11.78
CA ALA A 167 -34.11 4.26 -12.29
C ALA A 167 -34.77 2.91 -12.00
N GLU A 168 -35.25 2.70 -10.77
CA GLU A 168 -35.95 1.47 -10.38
C GLU A 168 -37.27 1.30 -11.15
N ALA A 169 -38.06 2.36 -11.29
CA ALA A 169 -39.30 2.33 -12.08
C ALA A 169 -39.05 2.02 -13.56
N ALA A 170 -38.03 2.64 -14.17
CA ALA A 170 -37.64 2.40 -15.56
C ALA A 170 -37.17 0.94 -15.78
N PHE A 171 -36.37 0.40 -14.86
CA PHE A 171 -35.93 -1.00 -14.94
C PHE A 171 -37.11 -1.98 -14.81
N LEU A 172 -38.01 -1.75 -13.85
CA LEU A 172 -39.19 -2.59 -13.65
C LEU A 172 -40.18 -2.52 -14.81
N ALA A 173 -40.31 -1.37 -15.48
CA ALA A 173 -41.13 -1.24 -16.69
C ALA A 173 -40.62 -2.15 -17.84
N ALA A 174 -39.31 -2.32 -17.97
CA ALA A 174 -38.70 -3.18 -18.99
C ALA A 174 -38.63 -4.67 -18.57
N HIS A 175 -38.31 -4.95 -17.30
CA HIS A 175 -37.90 -6.29 -16.85
C HIS A 175 -38.63 -6.82 -15.60
N GLY A 176 -39.71 -6.17 -15.16
CA GLY A 176 -40.48 -6.56 -13.97
C GLY A 176 -40.95 -8.01 -13.95
N LYS A 177 -41.31 -8.59 -15.10
CA LYS A 177 -41.78 -9.99 -15.19
C LYS A 177 -40.69 -11.03 -14.81
N PRO A 178 -39.49 -11.06 -15.42
CA PRO A 178 -38.37 -11.89 -14.95
C PRO A 178 -37.99 -11.74 -13.47
N VAL A 179 -38.09 -10.52 -12.92
CA VAL A 179 -37.54 -10.23 -11.58
C VAL A 179 -38.57 -10.27 -10.44
N ALA A 180 -39.84 -10.55 -10.74
CA ALA A 180 -40.93 -10.62 -9.76
C ALA A 180 -40.69 -11.65 -8.66
N SER A 181 -40.22 -12.85 -8.99
CA SER A 181 -39.86 -13.90 -8.02
C SER A 181 -38.52 -13.65 -7.30
N HIS A 182 -37.86 -12.53 -7.59
CA HIS A 182 -36.53 -12.18 -7.08
C HIS A 182 -36.56 -10.90 -6.23
N HIS A 183 -37.75 -10.44 -5.83
CA HIS A 183 -37.93 -9.27 -4.98
C HIS A 183 -37.34 -9.47 -3.57
N ASP A 184 -37.60 -10.61 -2.92
CA ASP A 184 -37.02 -10.98 -1.63
C ASP A 184 -35.47 -11.06 -1.68
N ALA A 185 -34.91 -11.52 -2.80
CA ALA A 185 -33.46 -11.57 -3.01
C ALA A 185 -32.84 -10.17 -3.10
N ARG A 186 -33.44 -9.25 -3.88
CA ARG A 186 -33.01 -7.84 -3.94
C ARG A 186 -33.17 -7.15 -2.57
N LEU A 187 -34.29 -7.35 -1.89
CA LEU A 187 -34.52 -6.83 -0.55
C LEU A 187 -33.40 -7.25 0.41
N THR A 188 -33.05 -8.54 0.39
CA THR A 188 -31.97 -9.10 1.22
C THR A 188 -30.61 -8.49 0.88
N ALA A 189 -30.26 -8.39 -0.41
CA ALA A 189 -29.00 -7.80 -0.86
C ALA A 189 -28.85 -6.32 -0.48
N LEU A 190 -29.93 -5.53 -0.63
CA LEU A 190 -29.95 -4.12 -0.22
C LEU A 190 -29.82 -3.97 1.30
N LEU A 191 -30.50 -4.81 2.09
CA LEU A 191 -30.40 -4.78 3.55
C LEU A 191 -29.00 -5.18 4.02
N ASP A 192 -28.36 -6.20 3.46
CA ASP A 192 -27.02 -6.60 3.93
C ASP A 192 -25.95 -5.54 3.63
N ALA A 193 -26.11 -4.80 2.52
CA ALA A 193 -25.33 -3.62 2.18
C ALA A 193 -25.66 -2.37 3.02
N GLY A 194 -26.79 -2.34 3.73
CA GLY A 194 -27.25 -1.22 4.54
C GLY A 194 -28.08 -0.17 3.80
N GLU A 195 -28.51 -0.46 2.57
CA GLU A 195 -29.28 0.43 1.68
C GLU A 195 -30.78 0.46 2.04
N TRP A 196 -31.06 0.80 3.31
CA TRP A 196 -32.39 0.75 3.92
C TRP A 196 -33.47 1.53 3.15
N ALA A 197 -33.11 2.62 2.47
CA ALA A 197 -34.06 3.43 1.72
C ALA A 197 -34.52 2.72 0.43
N ALA A 198 -33.62 2.02 -0.26
CA ALA A 198 -33.97 1.19 -1.40
C ALA A 198 -34.70 -0.09 -0.95
N ALA A 199 -34.30 -0.67 0.19
CA ALA A 199 -35.02 -1.80 0.80
C ALA A 199 -36.45 -1.43 1.23
N GLU A 200 -36.69 -0.20 1.71
CA GLU A 200 -38.03 0.29 2.03
C GLU A 200 -38.92 0.44 0.79
N ARG A 201 -38.38 0.94 -0.32
CA ARG A 201 -39.09 0.96 -1.62
C ARG A 201 -39.45 -0.44 -2.13
N MET A 202 -38.73 -1.48 -1.71
CA MET A 202 -39.09 -2.86 -2.03
C MET A 202 -40.31 -3.38 -1.25
N LEU A 203 -40.59 -2.88 -0.03
CA LEU A 203 -41.65 -3.43 0.85
C LEU A 203 -43.05 -3.57 0.20
N PRO A 204 -43.57 -2.62 -0.61
CA PRO A 204 -44.86 -2.76 -1.29
C PRO A 204 -44.92 -3.90 -2.33
N ARG A 205 -43.77 -4.51 -2.65
CA ARG A 205 -43.61 -5.61 -3.60
C ARG A 205 -43.32 -6.95 -2.92
N ILE A 206 -43.23 -6.97 -1.59
CA ILE A 206 -43.01 -8.18 -0.77
C ILE A 206 -44.36 -8.65 -0.22
N ALA A 207 -44.59 -9.96 -0.17
CA ALA A 207 -45.80 -10.52 0.42
C ALA A 207 -45.91 -10.18 1.92
N PRO A 208 -47.09 -9.79 2.44
CA PRO A 208 -47.29 -9.60 3.87
C PRO A 208 -47.00 -10.88 4.66
N GLY A 209 -46.19 -10.77 5.71
CA GLY A 209 -45.74 -11.89 6.54
C GLY A 209 -44.26 -11.78 6.91
N PRO A 210 -43.64 -12.89 7.38
CA PRO A 210 -42.35 -12.89 8.04
C PRO A 210 -41.20 -12.13 7.35
N THR A 211 -41.06 -12.24 6.02
CA THR A 211 -40.02 -11.50 5.27
C THR A 211 -40.22 -9.99 5.38
N ALA A 212 -41.45 -9.51 5.22
CA ALA A 212 -41.78 -8.10 5.28
C ALA A 212 -41.69 -7.54 6.72
N ASP A 213 -41.98 -8.35 7.74
CA ASP A 213 -41.82 -7.97 9.15
C ASP A 213 -40.35 -7.88 9.56
N LEU A 214 -39.54 -8.88 9.20
CA LEU A 214 -38.10 -8.87 9.41
C LEU A 214 -37.45 -7.67 8.70
N ALA A 215 -37.83 -7.41 7.44
CA ALA A 215 -37.35 -6.26 6.69
C ALA A 215 -37.73 -4.93 7.35
N ARG A 216 -38.97 -4.77 7.84
CA ARG A 216 -39.37 -3.58 8.63
C ARG A 216 -38.50 -3.38 9.87
N ALA A 217 -38.18 -4.45 10.60
CA ALA A 217 -37.30 -4.38 11.77
C ALA A 217 -35.85 -4.00 11.39
N ARG A 218 -35.27 -4.65 10.35
CA ARG A 218 -33.93 -4.33 9.85
C ARG A 218 -33.83 -2.88 9.37
N ILE A 219 -34.79 -2.41 8.57
CA ILE A 219 -34.89 -1.01 8.12
C ILE A 219 -34.97 -0.05 9.32
N ALA A 220 -35.76 -0.36 10.35
CA ALA A 220 -35.87 0.49 11.54
C ALA A 220 -34.54 0.62 12.31
N VAL A 221 -33.75 -0.46 12.39
CA VAL A 221 -32.41 -0.44 13.01
C VAL A 221 -31.43 0.36 12.16
N GLN A 222 -31.33 0.07 10.86
CA GLN A 222 -30.42 0.74 9.91
C GLN A 222 -30.70 2.24 9.80
N ALA A 223 -31.97 2.62 9.66
CA ALA A 223 -32.45 4.00 9.61
C ALA A 223 -32.59 4.66 11.01
N LYS A 224 -32.17 3.98 12.09
CA LYS A 224 -32.12 4.48 13.47
C LYS A 224 -33.46 5.02 14.01
N ARG A 225 -34.58 4.39 13.63
CA ARG A 225 -35.94 4.87 13.91
C ARG A 225 -36.37 4.62 15.36
N PRO A 226 -37.17 5.52 15.97
CA PRO A 226 -37.79 5.25 17.25
C PRO A 226 -38.70 4.02 17.17
N GLY A 227 -38.77 3.25 18.26
CA GLY A 227 -39.61 2.04 18.33
C GLY A 227 -39.02 0.79 17.67
N MET A 228 -37.76 0.80 17.22
CA MET A 228 -37.12 -0.38 16.62
C MET A 228 -37.17 -1.62 17.54
N ASP A 229 -37.00 -1.45 18.85
CA ASP A 229 -37.08 -2.55 19.82
C ASP A 229 -38.47 -3.18 19.88
N ALA A 230 -39.54 -2.39 19.73
CA ALA A 230 -40.91 -2.91 19.69
C ALA A 230 -41.15 -3.74 18.42
N LEU A 231 -40.59 -3.31 17.27
CA LEU A 231 -40.62 -4.09 16.03
C LEU A 231 -39.85 -5.40 16.18
N ILE A 232 -38.65 -5.38 16.79
CA ILE A 232 -37.84 -6.58 17.05
C ILE A 232 -38.55 -7.53 18.01
N LEU A 233 -39.16 -7.03 19.09
CA LEU A 233 -39.88 -7.86 20.07
C LEU A 233 -41.15 -8.50 19.47
N ALA A 234 -41.81 -7.82 18.52
CA ALA A 234 -42.98 -8.34 17.80
C ALA A 234 -42.65 -9.47 16.80
N LEU A 235 -41.40 -9.59 16.36
CA LEU A 235 -40.96 -10.70 15.51
C LEU A 235 -41.06 -12.05 16.27
N PRO A 236 -41.47 -13.15 15.61
CA PRO A 236 -41.31 -14.49 16.16
C PRO A 236 -39.83 -14.86 16.31
N GLN A 237 -39.53 -15.86 17.14
CA GLN A 237 -38.15 -16.20 17.53
C GLN A 237 -37.19 -16.43 16.34
N PRO A 238 -37.54 -17.18 15.27
CA PRO A 238 -36.61 -17.39 14.15
C PRO A 238 -36.20 -16.10 13.41
N GLN A 239 -37.05 -15.07 13.43
CA GLN A 239 -36.75 -13.76 12.83
C GLN A 239 -36.00 -12.84 13.81
N ARG A 240 -36.15 -13.02 15.12
CA ARG A 240 -35.29 -12.34 16.13
C ARG A 240 -33.86 -12.86 16.11
N ASP A 241 -33.70 -14.15 15.81
CA ASP A 241 -32.41 -14.83 15.70
C ASP A 241 -31.75 -14.68 14.31
N ASP A 242 -32.36 -13.92 13.39
CA ASP A 242 -31.78 -13.65 12.06
C ASP A 242 -30.39 -13.01 12.16
N ALA A 243 -29.46 -13.52 11.37
CA ALA A 243 -28.08 -13.07 11.36
C ALA A 243 -27.92 -11.68 10.71
N GLY A 244 -28.77 -11.33 9.74
CA GLY A 244 -28.81 -9.99 9.16
C GLY A 244 -29.24 -8.94 10.20
N LEU A 245 -30.34 -9.20 10.91
CA LEU A 245 -30.81 -8.37 12.01
C LEU A 245 -29.80 -8.31 13.17
N ALA A 246 -29.09 -9.39 13.47
CA ALA A 246 -28.03 -9.38 14.48
C ALA A 246 -26.85 -8.48 14.06
N LEU A 247 -26.41 -8.55 12.79
CA LEU A 247 -25.37 -7.67 12.24
C LEU A 247 -25.82 -6.20 12.22
N ASP A 248 -27.08 -5.91 11.89
CA ASP A 248 -27.63 -4.55 11.94
C ASP A 248 -27.69 -4.01 13.37
N ARG A 249 -28.16 -4.81 14.33
CA ARG A 249 -28.16 -4.46 15.77
C ARG A 249 -26.74 -4.23 16.29
N PHE A 250 -25.75 -4.99 15.82
CA PHE A 250 -24.34 -4.76 16.15
C PHE A 250 -23.82 -3.43 15.56
N ARG A 251 -23.97 -3.22 14.25
CA ARG A 251 -23.61 -1.96 13.56
C ARG A 251 -24.26 -0.74 14.25
N TRP A 252 -25.53 -0.86 14.65
CA TRP A 252 -26.25 0.16 15.41
C TRP A 252 -25.70 0.38 16.82
N ARG A 253 -25.50 -0.68 17.62
CA ARG A 253 -24.94 -0.59 18.99
C ARG A 253 -23.57 0.10 19.00
N VAL A 254 -22.71 -0.21 18.03
CA VAL A 254 -21.41 0.44 17.83
C VAL A 254 -21.58 1.93 17.55
N ALA A 255 -22.41 2.31 16.57
CA ALA A 255 -22.69 3.70 16.24
C ALA A 255 -23.36 4.48 17.39
N ALA A 256 -24.14 3.80 18.24
CA ALA A 256 -24.76 4.34 19.45
C ALA A 256 -23.82 4.37 20.67
N LYS A 257 -22.54 3.98 20.52
CA LYS A 257 -21.52 3.85 21.57
C LYS A 257 -21.88 2.87 22.70
N GLN A 258 -22.82 1.95 22.47
CA GLN A 258 -23.25 0.91 23.41
C GLN A 258 -22.25 -0.26 23.44
N GLY A 259 -21.01 0.03 23.85
CA GLY A 259 -19.86 -0.84 23.68
C GLY A 259 -19.92 -2.18 24.42
N GLU A 260 -20.62 -2.28 25.54
CA GLU A 260 -20.85 -3.57 26.24
C GLU A 260 -21.85 -4.43 25.45
N LEU A 261 -23.04 -3.89 25.16
CA LEU A 261 -24.08 -4.56 24.37
C LEU A 261 -23.59 -5.01 22.98
N ALA A 262 -22.63 -4.28 22.38
CA ALA A 262 -21.97 -4.68 21.13
C ALA A 262 -21.03 -5.89 21.32
N ARG A 263 -20.28 -5.94 22.42
CA ARG A 263 -19.38 -7.05 22.78
C ARG A 263 -20.16 -8.31 23.17
N GLU A 264 -21.22 -8.17 23.95
CA GLU A 264 -22.13 -9.26 24.30
C GLU A 264 -22.71 -9.92 23.05
N LEU A 265 -23.33 -9.12 22.16
CA LEU A 265 -23.91 -9.61 20.90
C LEU A 265 -22.87 -10.23 19.97
N MET A 266 -21.65 -9.69 19.92
CA MET A 266 -20.56 -10.32 19.18
C MET A 266 -20.25 -11.71 19.73
N LEU A 267 -20.11 -11.87 21.05
CA LEU A 267 -19.82 -13.17 21.66
C LEU A 267 -21.00 -14.16 21.53
N GLU A 268 -22.24 -13.69 21.68
CA GLU A 268 -23.49 -14.44 21.48
C GLU A 268 -23.57 -15.04 20.06
N ARG A 269 -23.23 -14.25 19.04
CA ARG A 269 -23.33 -14.64 17.62
C ARG A 269 -22.07 -15.32 17.09
N SER A 270 -21.00 -15.42 17.88
CA SER A 270 -19.74 -16.08 17.51
C SER A 270 -19.82 -17.61 17.62
N THR A 271 -20.77 -18.21 16.91
CA THR A 271 -21.05 -19.66 16.91
C THR A 271 -20.87 -20.33 15.55
N SER A 272 -21.10 -19.61 14.44
CA SER A 272 -20.79 -20.06 13.08
C SER A 272 -20.65 -18.87 12.12
N ALA A 273 -20.22 -19.11 10.87
CA ALA A 273 -20.18 -18.08 9.84
C ALA A 273 -21.60 -17.57 9.48
N GLU A 274 -22.56 -18.49 9.40
CA GLU A 274 -23.96 -18.20 9.12
C GLU A 274 -24.59 -17.35 10.23
N ALA A 275 -24.27 -17.64 11.50
CA ALA A 275 -24.77 -16.89 12.66
C ALA A 275 -24.31 -15.42 12.68
N LEU A 276 -23.17 -15.12 12.04
CA LEU A 276 -22.59 -13.78 11.87
C LEU A 276 -23.05 -13.04 10.60
N ARG A 277 -23.73 -13.73 9.67
CA ARG A 277 -24.12 -13.29 8.30
C ARG A 277 -22.95 -12.97 7.36
N ASP A 278 -22.08 -12.07 7.79
CA ASP A 278 -20.86 -11.64 7.14
C ASP A 278 -19.78 -11.55 8.23
N PRO A 279 -18.93 -12.58 8.42
CA PRO A 279 -17.87 -12.57 9.41
C PRO A 279 -16.87 -11.40 9.28
N ALA A 280 -16.65 -10.88 8.06
CA ALA A 280 -15.70 -9.80 7.82
C ALA A 280 -16.20 -8.47 8.41
N ALA A 281 -17.50 -8.21 8.38
CA ALA A 281 -18.10 -7.01 9.00
C ALA A 281 -17.91 -6.92 10.54
N TRP A 282 -17.55 -8.02 11.21
CA TRP A 282 -17.21 -8.02 12.65
C TRP A 282 -15.70 -7.88 12.90
N ALA A 283 -14.86 -8.17 11.90
CA ALA A 283 -13.44 -8.51 12.10
C ALA A 283 -12.59 -7.36 12.67
N GLY A 284 -12.75 -6.13 12.19
CA GLY A 284 -12.03 -4.98 12.73
C GLY A 284 -12.32 -4.75 14.23
N LEU A 285 -13.59 -4.81 14.62
CA LEU A 285 -14.00 -4.63 16.01
C LEU A 285 -13.64 -5.83 16.90
N ARG A 286 -13.52 -7.06 16.34
CA ARG A 286 -12.90 -8.19 17.07
C ARG A 286 -11.45 -7.87 17.43
N ARG A 287 -10.67 -7.31 16.51
CA ARG A 287 -9.29 -6.89 16.77
C ARG A 287 -9.23 -5.80 17.84
N ASP A 288 -10.11 -4.81 17.79
CA ASP A 288 -10.21 -3.75 18.80
C ASP A 288 -10.59 -4.27 20.19
N TYR A 289 -11.63 -5.11 20.28
CA TYR A 289 -12.11 -5.65 21.57
C TYR A 289 -11.12 -6.66 22.17
N ALA A 290 -10.47 -7.50 21.35
CA ALA A 290 -9.39 -8.37 21.81
C ALA A 290 -8.22 -7.54 22.38
N ARG A 291 -7.74 -6.52 21.64
CA ARG A 291 -6.68 -5.62 22.13
C ARG A 291 -7.10 -4.77 23.33
N ALA A 292 -8.39 -4.48 23.50
CA ALA A 292 -8.91 -3.82 24.70
C ALA A 292 -8.86 -4.76 25.92
N ALA A 293 -9.30 -6.01 25.77
CA ALA A 293 -9.23 -7.02 26.83
C ALA A 293 -7.78 -7.35 27.23
N MET A 294 -6.85 -7.44 26.27
CA MET A 294 -5.40 -7.55 26.53
C MET A 294 -4.89 -6.42 27.45
N ARG A 295 -5.25 -5.16 27.15
CA ARG A 295 -4.86 -4.00 27.96
C ARG A 295 -5.56 -3.92 29.32
N ALA A 296 -6.67 -4.61 29.51
CA ALA A 296 -7.31 -4.81 30.81
C ALA A 296 -6.72 -6.01 31.60
N GLY A 297 -5.79 -6.77 31.00
CA GLY A 297 -5.25 -8.00 31.58
C GLY A 297 -6.15 -9.24 31.46
N ASP A 298 -7.32 -9.12 30.82
CA ASP A 298 -8.23 -10.25 30.58
C ASP A 298 -7.85 -10.98 29.28
N TRP A 299 -6.78 -11.78 29.39
CA TRP A 299 -6.27 -12.61 28.30
C TRP A 299 -7.27 -13.67 27.83
N ALA A 300 -8.15 -14.16 28.72
CA ALA A 300 -9.15 -15.17 28.37
C ALA A 300 -10.29 -14.57 27.53
N LEU A 301 -10.73 -13.36 27.85
CA LEU A 301 -11.69 -12.61 27.03
C LEU A 301 -11.07 -12.15 25.71
N ALA A 302 -9.79 -11.76 25.71
CA ALA A 302 -9.05 -11.43 24.49
C ALA A 302 -9.00 -12.61 23.50
N GLU A 303 -8.64 -13.80 23.99
CA GLU A 303 -8.64 -15.03 23.18
C GLU A 303 -10.05 -15.33 22.62
N ARG A 304 -11.10 -15.16 23.41
CA ARG A 304 -12.50 -15.39 22.98
C ARG A 304 -13.00 -14.42 21.91
N PHE A 305 -12.66 -13.13 21.97
CA PHE A 305 -13.01 -12.18 20.90
C PHE A 305 -12.31 -12.50 19.59
N ALA A 306 -11.05 -12.92 19.68
CA ALA A 306 -10.18 -13.18 18.55
C ALA A 306 -10.47 -14.52 17.85
N ALA A 307 -10.48 -15.64 18.59
CA ALA A 307 -10.50 -16.99 18.02
C ALA A 307 -11.81 -17.36 17.31
N ASN A 308 -12.96 -16.86 17.77
CA ASN A 308 -14.28 -17.26 17.25
C ASN A 308 -14.72 -16.34 16.09
N HIS A 309 -13.84 -16.17 15.08
CA HIS A 309 -14.03 -15.20 14.00
C HIS A 309 -14.69 -15.77 12.73
N PHE A 310 -14.58 -17.08 12.46
CA PHE A 310 -15.19 -17.77 11.30
C PHE A 310 -14.90 -17.13 9.93
N LEU A 311 -13.67 -16.63 9.74
CA LEU A 311 -13.17 -16.19 8.43
C LEU A 311 -12.41 -17.35 7.76
N PRO A 312 -12.32 -17.37 6.42
CA PRO A 312 -11.36 -18.20 5.70
C PRO A 312 -9.91 -17.97 6.16
N GLU A 313 -9.09 -19.02 6.18
CA GLU A 313 -7.68 -18.98 6.64
C GLU A 313 -6.78 -18.08 5.77
N ASP A 314 -7.18 -17.83 4.51
CA ASP A 314 -6.46 -16.95 3.60
C ASP A 314 -6.79 -15.45 3.81
N HIS A 315 -7.92 -15.15 4.46
CA HIS A 315 -8.43 -13.79 4.68
C HIS A 315 -7.51 -12.94 5.56
N ALA A 316 -7.29 -11.67 5.18
CA ALA A 316 -6.31 -10.80 5.84
C ALA A 316 -6.53 -10.65 7.36
N ASP A 317 -7.77 -10.36 7.79
CA ASP A 317 -8.10 -10.26 9.21
C ASP A 317 -7.95 -11.58 9.99
N ALA A 318 -8.08 -12.75 9.35
CA ALA A 318 -7.91 -14.04 10.05
C ALA A 318 -6.48 -14.17 10.59
N VAL A 319 -5.48 -13.82 9.78
CA VAL A 319 -4.06 -13.87 10.12
C VAL A 319 -3.69 -12.95 11.30
N ASP A 320 -4.42 -11.86 11.52
CA ASP A 320 -4.27 -10.99 12.70
C ASP A 320 -5.12 -11.46 13.90
N LEU A 321 -6.26 -12.12 13.67
CA LEU A 321 -7.14 -12.64 14.72
C LEU A 321 -6.62 -13.95 15.34
N ASP A 322 -6.18 -14.92 14.55
CA ASP A 322 -5.47 -16.11 15.06
C ASP A 322 -4.17 -15.71 15.77
N TRP A 323 -3.47 -14.68 15.29
CA TRP A 323 -2.29 -14.15 15.99
C TRP A 323 -2.67 -13.53 17.34
N LEU A 324 -3.75 -12.75 17.41
CA LEU A 324 -4.26 -12.19 18.68
C LEU A 324 -4.70 -13.28 19.65
N ALA A 325 -5.37 -14.34 19.17
CA ALA A 325 -5.77 -15.48 19.98
C ALA A 325 -4.55 -16.24 20.52
N GLY A 326 -3.55 -16.50 19.68
CA GLY A 326 -2.29 -17.14 20.09
C GLY A 326 -1.49 -16.30 21.08
N TYR A 327 -1.40 -14.99 20.87
CA TYR A 327 -0.72 -14.07 21.79
C TYR A 327 -1.44 -14.02 23.14
N ALA A 328 -2.77 -13.88 23.15
CA ALA A 328 -3.56 -13.87 24.37
C ALA A 328 -3.44 -15.21 25.14
N ALA A 329 -3.54 -16.34 24.46
CA ALA A 329 -3.32 -17.67 25.05
C ALA A 329 -1.91 -17.80 25.67
N LEU A 330 -0.88 -17.30 24.97
CA LEU A 330 0.51 -17.32 25.46
C LEU A 330 0.68 -16.47 26.72
N ARG A 331 0.12 -15.25 26.75
CA ARG A 331 0.12 -14.36 27.92
C ARG A 331 -0.72 -14.89 29.08
N ALA A 332 -1.72 -15.73 28.80
CA ALA A 332 -2.46 -16.51 29.80
C ALA A 332 -1.71 -17.77 30.32
N GLY A 333 -0.48 -18.01 29.86
CA GLY A 333 0.32 -19.20 30.20
C GLY A 333 -0.11 -20.50 29.50
N ALA A 334 -1.06 -20.43 28.55
CA ALA A 334 -1.60 -21.59 27.85
C ALA A 334 -0.80 -21.91 26.57
N GLY A 335 0.46 -22.34 26.73
CA GLY A 335 1.39 -22.63 25.63
C GLY A 335 0.85 -23.57 24.55
N ASP A 336 0.03 -24.56 24.92
CA ASP A 336 -0.60 -25.50 23.97
C ASP A 336 -1.64 -24.80 23.07
N ARG A 337 -2.51 -23.96 23.65
CA ARG A 337 -3.48 -23.17 22.88
C ARG A 337 -2.78 -22.11 22.02
N ALA A 338 -1.74 -21.48 22.56
CA ALA A 338 -0.92 -20.54 21.79
C ALA A 338 -0.34 -21.18 20.52
N ALA A 339 0.24 -22.37 20.63
CA ALA A 339 0.73 -23.11 19.46
C ALA A 339 -0.40 -23.55 18.52
N ALA A 340 -1.56 -23.97 19.04
CA ALA A 340 -2.70 -24.35 18.21
C ALA A 340 -3.23 -23.18 17.35
N HIS A 341 -3.26 -21.96 17.89
CA HIS A 341 -3.60 -20.75 17.13
C HIS A 341 -2.47 -20.36 16.16
N PHE A 342 -1.20 -20.32 16.62
CA PHE A 342 -0.06 -19.97 15.76
C PHE A 342 0.26 -21.00 14.67
N ALA A 343 -0.30 -22.22 14.74
CA ALA A 343 -0.21 -23.23 13.69
C ALA A 343 -1.15 -22.96 12.49
N ARG A 344 -2.21 -22.16 12.68
CA ARG A 344 -3.13 -21.73 11.61
C ARG A 344 -2.58 -20.62 10.74
N LEU A 345 -1.59 -19.88 11.25
CA LEU A 345 -1.02 -18.73 10.55
C LEU A 345 -0.37 -19.20 9.22
N PRO A 346 -0.88 -18.75 8.06
CA PRO A 346 -0.48 -19.28 6.77
C PRO A 346 0.97 -18.93 6.43
N VAL A 347 1.68 -19.89 5.85
CA VAL A 347 3.09 -19.73 5.43
C VAL A 347 3.25 -19.66 3.91
N GLU A 348 2.44 -20.39 3.14
CA GLU A 348 2.57 -20.44 1.68
C GLU A 348 2.20 -19.11 1.03
N GLY A 349 3.03 -18.65 0.08
CA GLY A 349 2.82 -17.40 -0.67
C GLY A 349 2.82 -16.11 0.16
N ARG A 350 3.14 -16.15 1.46
CA ARG A 350 3.10 -14.97 2.33
C ARG A 350 4.42 -14.19 2.33
N SER A 351 4.33 -12.90 2.67
CA SER A 351 5.49 -12.01 2.74
C SER A 351 6.47 -12.43 3.85
N GLY A 352 7.76 -12.08 3.72
CA GLY A 352 8.76 -12.34 4.75
C GLY A 352 8.42 -11.73 6.13
N ILE A 353 7.67 -10.62 6.16
CA ILE A 353 7.16 -10.00 7.39
C ILE A 353 6.17 -10.93 8.10
N THR A 354 5.25 -11.52 7.34
CA THR A 354 4.24 -12.47 7.83
C THR A 354 4.89 -13.78 8.31
N LEU A 355 5.82 -14.31 7.53
CA LEU A 355 6.59 -15.52 7.85
C LEU A 355 7.42 -15.34 9.12
N ALA A 356 8.15 -14.23 9.24
CA ALA A 356 8.94 -13.91 10.43
C ALA A 356 8.08 -13.80 11.69
N ARG A 357 6.93 -13.11 11.63
CA ARG A 357 5.97 -13.03 12.75
C ARG A 357 5.50 -14.42 13.13
N THR A 358 5.02 -15.19 12.16
CA THR A 358 4.48 -16.55 12.36
C THR A 358 5.50 -17.45 13.05
N HIS A 359 6.71 -17.55 12.50
CA HIS A 359 7.74 -18.44 13.01
C HIS A 359 8.36 -17.96 14.35
N TYR A 360 8.47 -16.66 14.59
CA TYR A 360 8.89 -16.13 15.90
C TYR A 360 7.90 -16.52 17.01
N TRP A 361 6.59 -16.34 16.77
CA TRP A 361 5.58 -16.65 17.77
C TRP A 361 5.31 -18.15 17.94
N GLN A 362 5.45 -18.95 16.88
CA GLN A 362 5.58 -20.41 17.00
C GLN A 362 6.77 -20.80 17.89
N GLY A 363 7.91 -20.11 17.76
CA GLY A 363 9.07 -20.27 18.64
C GLY A 363 8.75 -19.95 20.10
N ARG A 364 8.11 -18.80 20.38
CA ARG A 364 7.70 -18.38 21.73
C ARG A 364 6.73 -19.37 22.38
N ALA A 365 5.78 -19.93 21.62
CA ALA A 365 4.86 -20.95 22.13
C ALA A 365 5.54 -22.29 22.41
N ALA A 366 6.47 -22.72 21.54
CA ALA A 366 7.27 -23.92 21.76
C ALA A 366 8.18 -23.78 23.01
N GLU A 367 8.71 -22.59 23.30
CA GLU A 367 9.43 -22.33 24.56
C GLU A 367 8.53 -22.44 25.79
N ALA A 368 7.29 -21.94 25.73
CA ALA A 368 6.32 -22.06 26.82
C ALA A 368 5.91 -23.53 27.10
N GLN A 369 6.04 -24.42 26.11
CA GLN A 369 5.87 -25.87 26.26
C GLN A 369 7.16 -26.61 26.68
N GLY A 370 8.29 -25.91 26.81
CA GLY A 370 9.61 -26.53 27.04
C GLY A 370 10.19 -27.26 25.82
N ALA A 371 9.57 -27.16 24.63
CA ALA A 371 9.95 -27.85 23.40
C ALA A 371 11.17 -27.19 22.72
N GLY A 372 12.33 -27.26 23.39
CA GLY A 372 13.53 -26.48 23.07
C GLY A 372 14.00 -26.54 21.60
N LEU A 373 14.00 -27.73 20.99
CA LEU A 373 14.39 -27.95 19.59
C LEU A 373 13.35 -27.41 18.60
N ALA A 374 12.06 -27.53 18.91
CA ALA A 374 10.99 -27.00 18.06
C ALA A 374 11.02 -25.46 18.06
N ALA A 375 11.32 -24.85 19.21
CA ALA A 375 11.53 -23.41 19.32
C ALA A 375 12.72 -22.93 18.48
N GLU A 376 13.89 -23.59 18.62
CA GLU A 376 15.09 -23.24 17.87
C GLU A 376 14.89 -23.38 16.35
N GLY A 377 14.27 -24.48 15.90
CA GLY A 377 13.91 -24.68 14.49
C GLY A 377 12.90 -23.65 13.96
N ALA A 378 12.02 -23.11 14.80
CA ALA A 378 11.12 -22.01 14.44
C ALA A 378 11.86 -20.66 14.37
N TYR A 379 12.72 -20.36 15.35
CA TYR A 379 13.54 -19.15 15.32
C TYR A 379 14.52 -19.12 14.14
N LEU A 380 15.08 -20.27 13.72
CA LEU A 380 15.90 -20.37 12.51
C LEU A 380 15.12 -19.96 11.24
N ARG A 381 13.85 -20.37 11.11
CA ARG A 381 13.00 -19.96 9.99
C ARG A 381 12.62 -18.47 10.05
N ALA A 382 12.37 -17.92 11.24
CA ALA A 382 12.14 -16.48 11.38
C ALA A 382 13.41 -15.67 11.06
N ALA A 383 14.58 -16.12 11.53
CA ALA A 383 15.88 -15.48 11.34
C ALA A 383 16.36 -15.48 9.87
N ALA A 384 15.76 -16.28 8.98
CA ALA A 384 15.98 -16.17 7.53
C ALA A 384 15.45 -14.84 6.94
N HIS A 385 14.56 -14.13 7.65
CA HIS A 385 13.96 -12.86 7.22
C HIS A 385 14.57 -11.66 7.97
N GLN A 386 15.90 -11.54 7.91
CA GLN A 386 16.72 -10.58 8.66
C GLN A 386 16.40 -9.08 8.43
N THR A 387 15.60 -8.75 7.41
CA THR A 387 15.13 -7.37 7.13
C THR A 387 13.81 -7.04 7.85
N THR A 388 13.33 -7.92 8.72
CA THR A 388 12.03 -7.79 9.40
C THR A 388 12.19 -7.83 10.91
N TYR A 389 11.37 -7.04 11.62
CA TYR A 389 11.36 -6.91 13.08
C TYR A 389 11.47 -8.25 13.84
N TYR A 390 10.56 -9.20 13.57
CA TYR A 390 10.58 -10.51 14.23
C TYR A 390 11.71 -11.43 13.75
N GLY A 391 12.19 -11.27 12.51
CA GLY A 391 13.35 -12.02 12.03
C GLY A 391 14.64 -11.59 12.73
N GLN A 392 14.76 -10.29 13.06
CA GLN A 392 15.86 -9.76 13.85
C GLN A 392 15.75 -10.15 15.33
N LEU A 393 14.54 -10.13 15.92
CA LEU A 393 14.31 -10.66 17.28
C LEU A 393 14.62 -12.16 17.37
N ALA A 394 14.33 -12.94 16.32
CA ALA A 394 14.74 -14.34 16.24
C ALA A 394 16.27 -14.46 16.11
N ALA A 395 16.90 -13.70 15.21
CA ALA A 395 18.35 -13.73 15.00
C ALA A 395 19.13 -13.34 16.27
N GLU A 396 18.69 -12.33 17.01
CA GLU A 396 19.20 -11.99 18.34
C GLU A 396 19.06 -13.19 19.30
N ARG A 397 17.87 -13.81 19.35
CA ARG A 397 17.56 -14.88 20.30
C ARG A 397 18.37 -16.15 20.09
N ILE A 398 18.77 -16.48 18.87
CA ILE A 398 19.60 -17.65 18.55
C ILE A 398 21.01 -17.30 18.04
N GLY A 399 21.46 -16.05 18.20
CA GLY A 399 22.84 -15.64 17.88
C GLY A 399 23.22 -15.71 16.40
N VAL A 400 22.26 -15.62 15.48
CA VAL A 400 22.51 -15.73 14.04
C VAL A 400 23.18 -14.44 13.51
N PRO A 401 24.33 -14.53 12.82
CA PRO A 401 25.04 -13.36 12.29
C PRO A 401 24.28 -12.71 11.11
N MET A 402 24.56 -11.44 10.87
CA MET A 402 23.98 -10.70 9.74
C MET A 402 24.53 -11.18 8.40
N ASP A 403 23.64 -11.43 7.44
CA ASP A 403 23.94 -11.75 6.05
C ASP A 403 24.74 -10.62 5.37
N ALA A 404 25.84 -11.00 4.72
CA ALA A 404 26.72 -10.11 3.99
C ALA A 404 26.02 -9.34 2.85
N ALA A 405 24.94 -9.89 2.29
CA ALA A 405 24.14 -9.20 1.27
C ALA A 405 23.47 -7.93 1.81
N LEU A 406 23.10 -7.89 3.10
CA LEU A 406 22.55 -6.67 3.72
C LEU A 406 23.58 -5.55 3.74
N ILE A 407 24.83 -5.90 4.02
CA ILE A 407 25.98 -5.00 4.16
C ILE A 407 26.39 -4.43 2.79
N LEU A 408 26.76 -5.29 1.84
CA LEU A 408 27.57 -4.92 0.67
C LEU A 408 26.79 -4.68 -0.63
N ALA A 409 25.46 -4.94 -0.68
CA ALA A 409 24.71 -4.80 -1.92
C ALA A 409 24.68 -3.34 -2.43
N GLY A 410 25.17 -3.15 -3.65
CA GLY A 410 25.13 -1.90 -4.44
C GLY A 410 24.00 -1.90 -5.49
N ALA A 411 23.88 -0.82 -6.26
CA ALA A 411 22.86 -0.71 -7.32
C ALA A 411 23.28 -1.43 -8.62
N ASP A 412 24.56 -1.76 -8.74
CA ASP A 412 25.18 -2.56 -9.79
C ASP A 412 24.90 -4.06 -9.66
N THR A 413 24.66 -4.57 -8.44
CA THR A 413 24.27 -5.98 -8.21
C THR A 413 22.81 -6.27 -8.57
N LEU A 414 22.03 -5.27 -8.95
CA LEU A 414 20.64 -5.42 -9.39
C LEU A 414 20.55 -5.93 -10.84
N PRO A 415 19.53 -6.75 -11.18
CA PRO A 415 19.31 -7.21 -12.55
C PRO A 415 19.13 -6.03 -13.51
N ASP A 416 19.81 -6.07 -14.67
CA ASP A 416 19.72 -4.99 -15.66
C ASP A 416 18.37 -5.02 -16.41
N TRP A 417 17.81 -3.85 -16.67
CA TRP A 417 16.58 -3.69 -17.43
C TRP A 417 16.82 -3.69 -18.96
N ARG A 418 18.04 -3.31 -19.42
CA ARG A 418 18.39 -3.04 -20.82
C ARG A 418 18.45 -4.25 -21.76
N GLY A 419 18.16 -5.46 -21.26
CA GLY A 419 18.08 -6.70 -22.04
C GLY A 419 16.96 -7.63 -21.60
N SER A 420 15.91 -7.09 -20.98
CA SER A 420 14.80 -7.87 -20.39
C SER A 420 13.51 -7.83 -21.22
N SER A 421 12.61 -8.77 -20.97
CA SER A 421 11.27 -8.84 -21.57
C SER A 421 10.42 -7.59 -21.33
N LEU A 422 10.68 -6.83 -20.24
CA LEU A 422 10.06 -5.54 -19.95
C LEU A 422 10.11 -4.56 -21.14
N LEU A 423 11.15 -4.63 -21.97
CA LEU A 423 11.29 -3.73 -23.13
C LEU A 423 10.20 -3.91 -24.19
N GLY A 424 9.49 -5.05 -24.19
CA GLY A 424 8.31 -5.30 -25.01
C GLY A 424 6.97 -4.97 -24.35
N ASN A 425 6.94 -4.63 -23.06
CA ASN A 425 5.71 -4.36 -22.32
C ASN A 425 5.25 -2.89 -22.46
N ARG A 426 4.01 -2.65 -22.91
CA ARG A 426 3.48 -1.28 -23.14
C ARG A 426 3.40 -0.44 -21.87
N VAL A 427 3.07 -1.03 -20.72
CA VAL A 427 2.99 -0.34 -19.42
C VAL A 427 4.39 0.09 -18.94
N PHE A 428 5.41 -0.75 -19.13
CA PHE A 428 6.81 -0.38 -18.89
C PHE A 428 7.27 0.73 -19.85
N GLN A 429 7.03 0.59 -21.15
CA GLN A 429 7.36 1.62 -22.15
C GLN A 429 6.70 2.97 -21.80
N ALA A 430 5.43 2.96 -21.40
CA ALA A 430 4.71 4.15 -20.96
C ALA A 430 5.36 4.80 -19.72
N GLY A 431 5.75 3.99 -18.73
CA GLY A 431 6.50 4.48 -17.56
C GLY A 431 7.86 5.09 -17.90
N VAL A 432 8.63 4.47 -18.81
CA VAL A 432 9.91 5.00 -19.31
C VAL A 432 9.71 6.34 -20.02
N TRP A 433 8.68 6.45 -20.86
CA TRP A 433 8.42 7.69 -21.61
C TRP A 433 7.87 8.82 -20.75
N LEU A 434 7.02 8.52 -19.75
CA LEU A 434 6.63 9.49 -18.72
C LEU A 434 7.84 10.01 -17.96
N LEU A 435 8.79 9.12 -17.60
CA LEU A 435 10.03 9.48 -16.92
C LEU A 435 10.94 10.36 -17.80
N ALA A 436 11.08 10.05 -19.09
CA ALA A 436 11.86 10.86 -20.06
C ALA A 436 11.19 12.22 -20.39
N ALA A 437 9.86 12.30 -20.26
CA ALA A 437 9.13 13.56 -20.35
C ALA A 437 9.29 14.43 -19.09
N GLY A 438 9.67 13.84 -17.95
CA GLY A 438 9.84 14.51 -16.65
C GLY A 438 8.74 14.19 -15.62
N ASP A 439 7.67 13.49 -16.03
CA ASP A 439 6.56 13.08 -15.16
C ASP A 439 6.90 11.78 -14.40
N GLY A 440 7.81 11.92 -13.44
CA GLY A 440 8.21 10.82 -12.57
C GLY A 440 7.08 10.28 -11.69
N ALA A 441 6.04 11.08 -11.41
CA ALA A 441 4.92 10.68 -10.57
C ALA A 441 3.97 9.72 -11.31
N GLN A 442 3.64 10.03 -12.58
CA GLN A 442 2.87 9.10 -13.42
C GLN A 442 3.75 7.92 -13.86
N ALA A 443 5.05 8.12 -14.14
CA ALA A 443 5.97 7.01 -14.43
C ALA A 443 5.97 5.96 -13.30
N GLN A 444 6.04 6.42 -12.05
CA GLN A 444 5.92 5.57 -10.87
C GLN A 444 4.55 4.90 -10.76
N ARG A 445 3.44 5.58 -11.10
CA ARG A 445 2.11 4.93 -11.17
C ARG A 445 2.12 3.74 -12.11
N PHE A 446 2.71 3.90 -13.31
CA PHE A 446 2.81 2.81 -14.30
C PHE A 446 3.71 1.67 -13.80
N PHE A 447 4.89 1.95 -13.23
CA PHE A 447 5.77 0.89 -12.71
C PHE A 447 5.21 0.18 -11.47
N LEU A 448 4.55 0.87 -10.54
CA LEU A 448 3.91 0.23 -9.38
C LEU A 448 2.66 -0.58 -9.77
N HIS A 449 1.93 -0.14 -10.79
CA HIS A 449 0.83 -0.91 -11.37
C HIS A 449 1.35 -2.19 -12.06
N LEU A 450 2.40 -2.08 -12.88
CA LEU A 450 3.05 -3.25 -13.48
C LEU A 450 3.65 -4.19 -12.42
N ALA A 451 4.17 -3.64 -11.32
CA ALA A 451 4.69 -4.44 -10.20
C ALA A 451 3.63 -5.32 -9.51
N ALA A 452 2.33 -5.03 -9.68
CA ALA A 452 1.27 -5.91 -9.18
C ALA A 452 1.29 -7.29 -9.87
N THR A 453 1.57 -7.35 -11.18
CA THR A 453 1.58 -8.60 -11.97
C THR A 453 2.98 -9.10 -12.32
N ALA A 454 3.99 -8.23 -12.40
CA ALA A 454 5.37 -8.59 -12.77
C ALA A 454 6.05 -9.53 -11.76
N GLN A 455 7.08 -10.25 -12.23
CA GLN A 455 7.94 -11.09 -11.39
C GLN A 455 8.88 -10.23 -10.54
N PRO A 456 9.34 -10.71 -9.36
CA PRO A 456 10.11 -9.87 -8.43
C PRO A 456 11.40 -9.31 -9.02
N ASP A 457 12.12 -10.06 -9.86
CA ASP A 457 13.32 -9.57 -10.56
C ASP A 457 13.00 -8.40 -11.51
N ASP A 458 11.88 -8.45 -12.22
CA ASP A 458 11.48 -7.36 -13.12
C ASP A 458 11.04 -6.11 -12.34
N ILE A 459 10.52 -6.28 -11.12
CA ILE A 459 10.30 -5.16 -10.19
C ILE A 459 11.65 -4.57 -9.74
N LEU A 460 12.67 -5.40 -9.50
CA LEU A 460 14.03 -4.92 -9.23
C LEU A 460 14.70 -4.26 -10.45
N ARG A 461 14.42 -4.72 -11.69
CA ARG A 461 14.86 -4.04 -12.93
C ARG A 461 14.26 -2.64 -13.04
N MET A 462 12.95 -2.49 -12.78
CA MET A 462 12.28 -1.17 -12.69
C MET A 462 12.87 -0.32 -11.55
N GLY A 463 13.18 -0.93 -10.41
CA GLY A 463 13.84 -0.27 -9.29
C GLY A 463 15.25 0.23 -9.63
N ARG A 464 16.04 -0.58 -10.34
CA ARG A 464 17.37 -0.21 -10.85
C ARG A 464 17.29 0.97 -11.82
N LEU A 465 16.34 0.95 -12.76
CA LEU A 465 16.07 2.11 -13.64
C LEU A 465 15.81 3.38 -12.82
N MET A 466 14.92 3.34 -11.82
CA MET A 466 14.65 4.51 -10.97
C MET A 466 15.89 4.96 -10.16
N ALA A 467 16.72 4.04 -9.69
CA ALA A 467 17.97 4.36 -8.98
C ALA A 467 19.02 5.01 -9.91
N GLU A 468 19.22 4.46 -11.11
CA GLU A 468 20.09 5.03 -12.15
C GLU A 468 19.67 6.47 -12.51
N MET A 469 18.37 6.74 -12.57
CA MET A 469 17.81 8.08 -12.82
C MET A 469 17.78 8.99 -11.58
N ARG A 470 18.50 8.64 -10.50
CA ARG A 470 18.61 9.39 -9.24
C ARG A 470 17.27 9.63 -8.52
N ARG A 471 16.36 8.65 -8.58
CA ARG A 471 15.05 8.67 -7.89
C ARG A 471 15.00 7.57 -6.81
N PRO A 472 15.82 7.65 -5.74
CA PRO A 472 16.01 6.56 -4.79
C PRO A 472 14.74 6.22 -4.00
N TRP A 473 13.89 7.21 -3.68
CA TRP A 473 12.59 6.99 -3.04
C TRP A 473 11.64 6.21 -3.96
N ASP A 474 11.69 6.42 -5.28
CA ASP A 474 10.87 5.66 -6.23
C ASP A 474 11.37 4.23 -6.42
N ALA A 475 12.70 4.03 -6.39
CA ALA A 475 13.32 2.72 -6.37
C ALA A 475 13.03 1.94 -5.08
N LEU A 476 12.97 2.62 -3.93
CA LEU A 476 12.55 2.03 -2.65
C LEU A 476 11.08 1.57 -2.68
N ARG A 477 10.17 2.34 -3.27
CA ARG A 477 8.76 1.92 -3.43
C ARG A 477 8.62 0.67 -4.29
N LEU A 478 9.41 0.55 -5.37
CA LEU A 478 9.49 -0.68 -6.17
C LEU A 478 10.13 -1.83 -5.38
N SER A 479 11.19 -1.57 -4.60
CA SER A 479 11.79 -2.57 -3.71
C SER A 479 10.81 -3.09 -2.65
N LYS A 480 9.91 -2.25 -2.13
CA LYS A 480 8.82 -2.70 -1.24
C LYS A 480 7.81 -3.59 -1.96
N ALA A 481 7.51 -3.34 -3.24
CA ALA A 481 6.67 -4.22 -4.06
C ALA A 481 7.34 -5.58 -4.36
N ALA A 482 8.66 -5.61 -4.59
CA ALA A 482 9.42 -6.85 -4.71
C ALA A 482 9.46 -7.64 -3.38
N ALA A 483 9.66 -6.94 -2.26
CA ALA A 483 9.67 -7.52 -0.91
C ALA A 483 8.32 -8.12 -0.50
N ALA A 484 7.21 -7.53 -0.93
CA ALA A 484 5.86 -8.09 -0.75
C ALA A 484 5.70 -9.44 -1.46
N LYS A 485 6.45 -9.68 -2.55
CA LYS A 485 6.57 -10.96 -3.28
C LYS A 485 7.79 -11.78 -2.87
N GLY A 486 8.36 -11.53 -1.69
CA GLY A 486 9.43 -12.33 -1.07
C GLY A 486 10.86 -11.94 -1.43
N LEU A 487 11.10 -11.09 -2.44
CA LEU A 487 12.47 -10.73 -2.87
C LEU A 487 12.88 -9.36 -2.32
N VAL A 488 13.78 -9.35 -1.34
CA VAL A 488 14.36 -8.13 -0.76
C VAL A 488 15.77 -7.92 -1.30
N HIS A 489 16.00 -6.81 -2.02
CA HIS A 489 17.35 -6.41 -2.45
C HIS A 489 17.84 -5.19 -1.63
N PRO A 490 18.80 -5.35 -0.70
CA PRO A 490 19.12 -4.32 0.30
C PRO A 490 19.52 -2.97 -0.26
N ALA A 491 20.19 -2.93 -1.42
CA ALA A 491 20.61 -1.69 -2.08
C ALA A 491 19.46 -0.70 -2.37
N LEU A 492 18.26 -1.21 -2.66
CA LEU A 492 17.06 -0.40 -2.87
C LEU A 492 16.14 -0.38 -1.64
N HIS A 493 16.20 -1.41 -0.79
CA HIS A 493 15.33 -1.51 0.38
C HIS A 493 15.80 -0.64 1.57
N TYR A 494 17.11 -0.37 1.63
CA TYR A 494 17.81 0.49 2.59
C TYR A 494 18.85 1.36 1.86
N PRO A 495 18.41 2.31 1.03
CA PRO A 495 19.31 3.13 0.22
C PRO A 495 20.14 4.05 1.11
N LEU A 496 21.43 4.20 0.78
CA LEU A 496 22.26 5.30 1.29
C LEU A 496 21.96 6.54 0.44
N THR A 497 21.70 7.68 1.07
CA THR A 497 21.07 8.86 0.45
C THR A 497 21.87 10.15 0.61
N GLY A 498 23.00 10.10 1.31
CA GLY A 498 23.77 11.26 1.76
C GLY A 498 23.53 11.58 3.24
N LEU A 499 22.40 11.15 3.81
CA LEU A 499 22.09 11.34 5.24
C LEU A 499 23.08 10.60 6.15
N GLU A 500 23.64 9.48 5.68
CA GLU A 500 24.70 8.75 6.39
C GLU A 500 26.00 9.53 6.62
N ARG A 501 26.20 10.64 5.90
CA ARG A 501 27.33 11.58 6.09
C ARG A 501 26.89 12.91 6.74
N GLY A 502 25.62 13.05 7.11
CA GLY A 502 25.10 14.27 7.72
C GLY A 502 25.42 14.33 9.22
N SER A 503 25.93 15.48 9.69
CA SER A 503 26.08 15.74 11.12
C SER A 503 24.78 16.31 11.68
N PHE A 504 24.08 15.51 12.47
CA PHE A 504 22.74 15.83 13.01
C PHE A 504 22.67 15.79 14.55
N GLY A 505 23.80 15.60 15.25
CA GLY A 505 23.84 15.31 16.70
C GLY A 505 23.33 13.91 17.09
N LEU A 506 22.71 13.19 16.14
CA LEU A 506 22.13 11.86 16.31
C LEU A 506 22.95 10.78 15.60
N PRO A 507 22.80 9.50 16.00
CA PRO A 507 23.24 8.37 15.20
C PRO A 507 22.56 8.41 13.80
N PRO A 508 23.31 8.36 12.69
CA PRO A 508 22.76 8.58 11.36
C PRO A 508 21.75 7.49 10.97
N GLU A 509 21.88 6.26 11.49
CA GLU A 509 20.92 5.18 11.26
C GLU A 509 19.51 5.53 11.77
N LEU A 510 19.39 6.33 12.84
CA LEU A 510 18.11 6.72 13.42
C LEU A 510 17.42 7.78 12.56
N VAL A 511 18.18 8.79 12.10
CA VAL A 511 17.69 9.81 11.15
C VAL A 511 17.25 9.13 9.84
N MET A 512 18.01 8.15 9.34
CA MET A 512 17.66 7.38 8.15
C MET A 512 16.47 6.44 8.35
N ALA A 513 16.34 5.79 9.51
CA ALA A 513 15.20 4.92 9.83
C ALA A 513 13.89 5.73 9.89
N ILE A 514 13.91 6.92 10.52
CA ILE A 514 12.77 7.84 10.58
C ILE A 514 12.46 8.39 9.19
N ALA A 515 13.44 8.94 8.45
CA ALA A 515 13.20 9.47 7.09
C ALA A 515 12.69 8.41 6.08
N ARG A 516 13.13 7.14 6.22
CA ARG A 516 12.63 5.99 5.46
C ARG A 516 11.16 5.70 5.74
N GLN A 517 10.73 5.87 7.00
CA GLN A 517 9.37 5.56 7.45
C GLN A 517 8.40 6.72 7.21
N GLU A 518 8.85 7.97 7.34
CA GLU A 518 8.03 9.17 7.19
C GLU A 518 7.75 9.57 5.73
N SER A 519 8.77 9.55 4.88
CA SER A 519 8.65 10.03 3.49
C SER A 519 9.16 9.06 2.43
N GLU A 520 9.67 7.90 2.83
CA GLU A 520 10.44 6.99 1.96
C GLU A 520 11.66 7.69 1.30
N PHE A 521 12.20 8.72 1.98
CA PHE A 521 13.19 9.70 1.51
C PHE A 521 12.70 10.76 0.49
N ASN A 522 11.41 10.84 0.18
CA ASN A 522 10.87 11.87 -0.72
C ASN A 522 10.62 13.20 0.00
N HIS A 523 11.63 14.07 -0.01
CA HIS A 523 11.62 15.37 0.66
C HIS A 523 10.57 16.38 0.17
N THR A 524 9.83 16.11 -0.91
CA THR A 524 8.84 17.05 -1.47
C THR A 524 7.41 16.80 -0.99
N VAL A 525 7.15 15.71 -0.27
CA VAL A 525 5.77 15.30 0.08
C VAL A 525 5.18 16.07 1.26
N MET A 526 3.85 16.20 1.25
CA MET A 526 3.05 16.71 2.37
C MET A 526 1.94 15.72 2.69
N SER A 527 1.73 15.43 3.98
CA SER A 527 0.61 14.59 4.42
C SER A 527 -0.73 15.35 4.39
N PRO A 528 -1.88 14.66 4.37
CA PRO A 528 -3.20 15.30 4.45
C PRO A 528 -3.43 16.13 5.72
N VAL A 529 -2.68 15.85 6.79
CA VAL A 529 -2.72 16.62 8.06
C VAL A 529 -1.70 17.76 8.12
N GLY A 530 -0.96 18.01 7.03
CA GLY A 530 -0.07 19.17 6.88
C GLY A 530 1.38 18.96 7.30
N ALA A 531 1.78 17.73 7.64
CA ALA A 531 3.16 17.33 7.92
C ALA A 531 4.02 17.41 6.64
N ARG A 532 5.32 17.74 6.75
CA ARG A 532 6.11 18.18 5.58
C ARG A 532 7.49 17.53 5.43
N GLY A 533 7.80 17.19 4.19
CA GLY A 533 9.13 16.83 3.69
C GLY A 533 9.73 15.55 4.26
N LEU A 534 11.07 15.50 4.25
CA LEU A 534 11.87 14.30 4.43
C LEU A 534 11.56 13.49 5.71
N MET A 535 11.28 14.18 6.82
CA MET A 535 10.95 13.58 8.11
C MET A 535 9.52 13.90 8.55
N GLN A 536 8.65 14.36 7.63
CA GLN A 536 7.26 14.76 7.91
C GLN A 536 7.10 15.64 9.16
N VAL A 537 7.96 16.64 9.31
CA VAL A 537 7.89 17.55 10.47
C VAL A 537 6.63 18.42 10.33
N MET A 538 5.83 18.52 11.39
CA MET A 538 4.69 19.43 11.46
C MET A 538 5.18 20.89 11.51
N PRO A 539 4.50 21.86 10.85
CA PRO A 539 4.97 23.25 10.79
C PRO A 539 5.27 23.90 12.14
N GLU A 540 4.50 23.60 13.19
CA GLU A 540 4.72 24.17 14.52
C GLU A 540 5.86 23.48 15.28
N THR A 541 5.97 22.15 15.17
CA THR A 541 7.14 21.39 15.65
C THR A 541 8.43 21.86 14.97
N ALA A 542 8.37 22.16 13.67
CA ALA A 542 9.48 22.71 12.91
C ALA A 542 9.84 24.13 13.36
N ARG A 543 8.86 24.98 13.73
CA ARG A 543 9.11 26.31 14.31
C ARG A 543 9.81 26.20 15.67
N GLN A 544 9.32 25.33 16.56
CA GLN A 544 9.94 25.08 17.86
C GLN A 544 11.39 24.59 17.68
N ALA A 545 11.58 23.53 16.89
CA ALA A 545 12.91 22.96 16.63
C ALA A 545 13.88 23.97 16.00
N ALA A 546 13.41 24.86 15.12
CA ALA A 546 14.21 25.92 14.53
C ALA A 546 14.70 26.93 15.60
N GLY A 547 13.81 27.33 16.51
CA GLY A 547 14.17 28.16 17.66
C GLY A 547 15.15 27.49 18.62
N GLU A 548 15.00 26.18 18.86
CA GLU A 548 15.89 25.39 19.73
C GLU A 548 17.32 25.27 19.18
N ILE A 549 17.51 25.23 17.85
CA ILE A 549 18.84 25.20 17.20
C ILE A 549 19.35 26.56 16.72
N GLY A 550 18.56 27.63 16.86
CA GLY A 550 18.92 28.98 16.40
C GLY A 550 18.86 29.20 14.88
N GLU A 551 18.15 28.35 14.13
CA GLU A 551 17.91 28.56 12.69
C GLU A 551 16.62 29.36 12.42
N PRO A 552 16.57 30.19 11.38
CA PRO A 552 15.32 30.83 10.94
C PRO A 552 14.25 29.80 10.55
N PHE A 553 12.99 30.07 10.92
CA PHE A 553 11.86 29.24 10.48
C PHE A 553 11.30 29.68 9.12
N GLU A 554 11.37 28.80 8.12
CA GLU A 554 10.93 29.02 6.74
C GLU A 554 10.04 27.88 6.25
N LEU A 555 8.71 28.09 6.31
CA LEU A 555 7.71 27.09 5.92
C LEU A 555 7.90 26.47 4.51
N PRO A 556 8.30 27.21 3.46
CA PRO A 556 8.55 26.62 2.13
C PRO A 556 9.77 25.68 2.10
N ARG A 557 10.82 25.99 2.88
CA ARG A 557 12.05 25.17 2.90
C ARG A 557 11.81 23.76 3.44
N LEU A 558 10.75 23.54 4.23
CA LEU A 558 10.37 22.20 4.69
C LEU A 558 10.12 21.19 3.55
N THR A 559 9.75 21.63 2.34
CA THR A 559 9.58 20.75 1.17
C THR A 559 10.53 21.05 0.00
N GLN A 560 11.43 22.01 0.16
CA GLN A 560 12.38 22.45 -0.88
C GLN A 560 13.86 22.17 -0.49
N ASP A 561 14.16 22.10 0.81
CA ASP A 561 15.50 21.88 1.36
C ASP A 561 15.46 20.65 2.26
N ALA A 562 15.86 19.50 1.70
CA ALA A 562 15.90 18.23 2.39
C ALA A 562 16.84 18.24 3.61
N ALA A 563 17.93 19.01 3.56
CA ALA A 563 18.90 19.10 4.65
C ALA A 563 18.38 19.95 5.81
N TYR A 564 17.65 21.02 5.52
CA TYR A 564 16.95 21.82 6.53
C TYR A 564 15.84 21.01 7.21
N ASN A 565 15.02 20.29 6.43
CA ASN A 565 14.01 19.39 6.99
C ASN A 565 14.66 18.31 7.89
N ALA A 566 15.80 17.74 7.47
CA ALA A 566 16.56 16.78 8.29
C ALA A 566 17.06 17.37 9.62
N ARG A 567 17.61 18.60 9.61
CA ARG A 567 18.10 19.25 10.85
C ARG A 567 16.98 19.53 11.84
N LEU A 568 15.83 20.03 11.37
CA LEU A 568 14.66 20.27 12.23
C LEU A 568 14.04 18.96 12.76
N GLY A 569 13.96 17.93 11.91
CA GLY A 569 13.51 16.59 12.33
C GLY A 569 14.44 15.92 13.33
N ALA A 570 15.76 16.12 13.18
CA ALA A 570 16.77 15.64 14.13
C ALA A 570 16.73 16.39 15.47
N ALA A 571 16.56 17.71 15.47
CA ALA A 571 16.40 18.49 16.70
C ALA A 571 15.20 18.01 17.52
N TYR A 572 14.04 17.79 16.87
CA TYR A 572 12.86 17.24 17.55
C TYR A 572 13.08 15.79 18.04
N LEU A 573 13.78 14.93 17.28
CA LEU A 573 14.19 13.60 17.74
C LEU A 573 15.10 13.68 18.98
N GLU A 574 16.01 14.64 19.07
CA GLU A 574 16.87 14.80 20.25
C GLU A 574 16.09 15.32 21.45
N GLY A 575 15.10 16.19 21.26
CA GLY A 575 14.10 16.53 22.29
C GLY A 575 13.35 15.30 22.83
N LEU A 576 13.04 14.32 21.97
CA LEU A 576 12.46 13.04 22.38
C LEU A 576 13.48 12.14 23.11
N ARG A 577 14.74 12.06 22.66
CA ARG A 577 15.80 11.31 23.36
C ARG A 577 16.11 11.88 24.73
N ASN A 578 16.14 13.21 24.89
CA ASN A 578 16.29 13.86 26.19
C ASN A 578 15.14 13.52 27.17
N ARG A 579 13.95 13.20 26.65
CA ARG A 579 12.78 12.79 27.45
C ARG A 579 12.73 11.28 27.73
N PHE A 580 13.17 10.45 26.80
CA PHE A 580 12.97 9.00 26.81
C PHE A 580 14.26 8.17 26.88
N GLY A 581 15.43 8.80 26.92
CA GLY A 581 16.71 8.13 26.76
C GLY A 581 16.89 7.55 25.35
N ASN A 582 17.70 6.50 25.23
CA ASN A 582 18.00 5.85 23.95
C ASN A 582 16.92 4.87 23.47
N SER A 583 15.79 4.73 24.19
CA SER A 583 14.74 3.75 23.85
C SER A 583 14.11 4.07 22.50
N VAL A 584 14.42 3.25 21.50
CA VAL A 584 13.88 3.38 20.14
C VAL A 584 12.36 3.22 20.17
N ALA A 585 11.84 2.34 21.03
CA ALA A 585 10.40 2.14 21.19
C ALA A 585 9.70 3.45 21.64
N LEU A 586 10.22 4.10 22.68
CA LEU A 586 9.64 5.31 23.24
C LEU A 586 9.85 6.56 22.39
N VAL A 587 11.01 6.66 21.72
CA VAL A 587 11.33 7.77 20.82
C VAL A 587 10.50 7.68 19.53
N ALA A 588 10.44 6.52 18.87
CA ALA A 588 9.63 6.35 17.66
C ALA A 588 8.11 6.48 17.95
N ALA A 589 7.64 5.92 19.06
CA ALA A 589 6.26 6.15 19.53
C ALA A 589 6.00 7.64 19.88
N GLY A 590 7.00 8.32 20.44
CA GLY A 590 6.94 9.75 20.75
C GLY A 590 6.94 10.65 19.51
N TYR A 591 7.59 10.22 18.42
CA TYR A 591 7.60 10.93 17.15
C TYR A 591 6.24 10.84 16.45
N ASN A 592 5.79 9.63 16.12
CA ASN A 592 4.54 9.38 15.38
C ASN A 592 3.28 9.71 16.21
N ALA A 593 3.20 9.26 17.46
CA ALA A 593 2.01 9.43 18.29
C ALA A 593 2.08 10.61 19.27
N GLY A 594 3.17 11.37 19.27
CA GLY A 594 3.42 12.49 20.17
C GLY A 594 3.91 12.05 21.57
N PRO A 595 4.81 12.81 22.22
CA PRO A 595 5.46 12.42 23.47
C PRO A 595 4.48 12.21 24.63
N GLY A 596 3.32 12.89 24.62
CA GLY A 596 2.28 12.67 25.62
C GLY A 596 1.69 11.26 25.60
N ARG A 597 1.58 10.61 24.43
CA ARG A 597 1.08 9.23 24.32
C ARG A 597 2.17 8.22 24.71
N SER A 598 3.40 8.42 24.26
CA SER A 598 4.55 7.61 24.66
C SER A 598 4.77 7.63 26.19
N SER A 599 4.76 8.81 26.83
CA SER A 599 4.81 8.92 28.30
C SER A 599 3.61 8.33 29.03
N ARG A 600 2.45 8.19 28.38
CA ARG A 600 1.31 7.50 28.98
C ARG A 600 1.51 5.99 28.92
N TRP A 601 1.81 5.44 27.73
CA TRP A 601 2.09 4.01 27.52
C TRP A 601 3.26 3.49 28.37
N LEU A 602 4.26 4.32 28.65
CA LEU A 602 5.33 4.02 29.61
C LEU A 602 4.81 3.72 31.03
N ARG A 603 3.72 4.36 31.45
CA ARG A 603 3.07 4.10 32.75
C ARG A 603 2.03 2.99 32.65
N ASP A 604 1.27 2.96 31.54
CA ASP A 604 0.20 1.98 31.31
C ASP A 604 0.75 0.55 31.15
N PHE A 605 1.95 0.39 30.57
CA PHE A 605 2.54 -0.92 30.22
C PHE A 605 3.84 -1.25 30.98
N GLY A 606 4.41 -0.29 31.72
CA GLY A 606 5.68 -0.42 32.44
C GLY A 606 6.86 0.29 31.75
N ASP A 607 7.85 0.70 32.55
CA ASP A 607 9.01 1.44 32.05
C ASP A 607 10.04 0.48 31.40
N LEU A 608 10.28 0.64 30.11
CA LEU A 608 11.25 -0.13 29.33
C LEU A 608 12.71 0.07 29.75
N ARG A 609 12.99 1.09 30.58
CA ARG A 609 14.33 1.54 30.96
C ARG A 609 14.68 1.14 32.40
N ALA A 610 13.85 0.29 33.02
CA ALA A 610 14.15 -0.38 34.28
C ALA A 610 14.65 -1.80 34.03
N GLU A 611 15.60 -2.29 34.83
CA GLU A 611 16.19 -3.64 34.66
C GLU A 611 15.14 -4.75 34.85
N ALA A 612 14.16 -4.53 35.72
CA ALA A 612 12.96 -5.36 35.90
C ALA A 612 11.72 -4.72 35.24
N GLY A 613 11.92 -4.06 34.10
CA GLY A 613 10.90 -3.34 33.33
C GLY A 613 9.97 -4.25 32.51
N ALA A 614 9.24 -3.64 31.59
CA ALA A 614 8.42 -4.37 30.62
C ALA A 614 9.27 -5.10 29.56
N ASP A 615 8.82 -6.26 29.09
CA ASP A 615 9.41 -6.91 27.91
C ASP A 615 9.27 -5.99 26.69
N PRO A 616 10.35 -5.67 25.95
CA PRO A 616 10.28 -4.70 24.85
C PRO A 616 9.41 -5.13 23.67
N VAL A 617 9.24 -6.43 23.44
CA VAL A 617 8.37 -6.95 22.37
C VAL A 617 6.91 -6.81 22.78
N ASP A 618 6.58 -7.25 24.00
CA ASP A 618 5.23 -7.14 24.56
C ASP A 618 4.77 -5.68 24.70
N TRP A 619 5.67 -4.76 25.09
CA TRP A 619 5.36 -3.33 25.14
C TRP A 619 4.94 -2.78 23.77
N VAL A 620 5.67 -3.18 22.71
CA VAL A 620 5.32 -2.81 21.33
C VAL A 620 3.99 -3.43 20.92
N GLU A 621 3.70 -4.68 21.26
CA GLU A 621 2.40 -5.31 20.95
C GLU A 621 1.19 -4.63 21.63
N MET A 622 1.41 -4.04 22.80
CA MET A 622 0.37 -3.36 23.57
C MET A 622 0.03 -1.95 23.06
N ILE A 623 0.87 -1.36 22.20
CA ILE A 623 0.62 -0.06 21.55
C ILE A 623 -0.77 -0.06 20.90
N PRO A 624 -1.72 0.80 21.34
CA PRO A 624 -3.11 0.73 20.91
C PRO A 624 -3.39 1.14 19.48
N PHE A 625 -2.47 1.88 18.85
CA PHE A 625 -2.62 2.36 17.48
C PHE A 625 -1.82 1.45 16.54
N ASP A 626 -2.52 0.81 15.61
CA ASP A 626 -1.91 -0.09 14.62
C ASP A 626 -0.86 0.64 13.75
N GLU A 627 -1.08 1.91 13.43
CA GLU A 627 -0.11 2.78 12.76
C GLU A 627 1.18 2.90 13.59
N THR A 628 1.09 3.37 14.83
CA THR A 628 2.25 3.59 15.71
C THR A 628 2.98 2.30 16.07
N ARG A 629 2.24 1.19 16.26
CA ARG A 629 2.84 -0.12 16.52
C ARG A 629 3.70 -0.57 15.34
N ASN A 630 3.14 -0.50 14.13
CA ASN A 630 3.88 -0.78 12.90
C ASN A 630 5.06 0.19 12.74
N TYR A 631 4.86 1.49 12.99
CA TYR A 631 5.90 2.52 12.91
C TYR A 631 7.12 2.17 13.77
N VAL A 632 6.91 1.82 15.05
CA VAL A 632 8.00 1.41 15.96
C VAL A 632 8.74 0.18 15.42
N MET A 633 8.01 -0.84 14.92
CA MET A 633 8.62 -2.01 14.29
C MET A 633 9.45 -1.64 13.05
N ARG A 634 8.98 -0.71 12.19
CA ARG A 634 9.68 -0.28 10.97
C ARG A 634 10.90 0.58 11.23
N VAL A 635 10.90 1.38 12.30
CA VAL A 635 12.10 2.10 12.74
C VAL A 635 13.11 1.11 13.31
N ALA A 636 12.69 0.24 14.23
CA ALA A 636 13.56 -0.75 14.86
C ALA A 636 14.22 -1.70 13.84
N GLU A 637 13.47 -2.27 12.89
CA GLU A 637 14.01 -3.21 11.90
C GLU A 637 15.00 -2.57 10.90
N ALA A 638 14.99 -1.23 10.78
CA ALA A 638 15.87 -0.50 9.89
C ALA A 638 17.23 -0.15 10.52
N LEU A 639 17.30 -0.01 11.85
CA LEU A 639 18.52 0.41 12.57
C LEU A 639 19.74 -0.51 12.33
N PRO A 640 19.70 -1.83 12.58
CA PRO A 640 20.89 -2.67 12.41
C PRO A 640 21.31 -2.75 10.94
N VAL A 641 20.36 -2.73 10.00
CA VAL A 641 20.66 -2.77 8.56
C VAL A 641 21.36 -1.47 8.12
N TYR A 642 20.91 -0.30 8.59
CA TYR A 642 21.63 0.94 8.33
C TYR A 642 22.99 0.99 9.03
N ARG A 643 23.12 0.56 10.30
CA ARG A 643 24.43 0.46 10.97
C ARG A 643 25.43 -0.35 10.16
N ALA A 644 25.04 -1.53 9.67
CA ALA A 644 25.90 -2.36 8.84
C ALA A 644 26.28 -1.71 7.51
N ARG A 645 25.31 -1.12 6.80
CA ARG A 645 25.55 -0.44 5.51
C ARG A 645 26.39 0.83 5.63
N ILE A 646 26.33 1.51 6.77
CA ILE A 646 27.14 2.69 7.08
C ILE A 646 28.56 2.29 7.51
N ALA A 647 28.69 1.24 8.33
CA ALA A 647 29.99 0.74 8.81
C ALA A 647 30.76 -0.10 7.77
N GLY A 648 30.08 -0.63 6.74
CA GLY A 648 30.67 -1.50 5.72
C GLY A 648 31.00 -2.91 6.22
N HIS A 649 30.58 -3.28 7.43
CA HIS A 649 30.81 -4.59 8.04
C HIS A 649 29.59 -5.09 8.83
N SER A 650 29.65 -6.36 9.26
CA SER A 650 28.57 -7.00 10.00
C SER A 650 28.42 -6.37 11.39
N VAL A 651 27.17 -6.28 11.88
CA VAL A 651 26.84 -5.88 13.25
C VAL A 651 25.87 -6.89 13.86
N GLY A 652 25.88 -7.04 15.18
CA GLY A 652 24.93 -7.92 15.86
C GLY A 652 23.49 -7.39 15.78
N PHE A 653 22.51 -8.28 15.63
CA PHE A 653 21.12 -7.94 15.88
C PHE A 653 20.90 -7.81 17.38
N VAL A 654 20.57 -6.59 17.83
CA VAL A 654 20.27 -6.26 19.22
C VAL A 654 18.93 -5.52 19.41
N PRO A 655 17.84 -5.87 18.71
CA PRO A 655 16.58 -5.13 18.78
C PRO A 655 16.00 -5.04 20.21
N SER A 656 16.17 -6.04 21.08
CA SER A 656 15.73 -5.94 22.49
C SER A 656 16.47 -4.83 23.25
N TRP A 657 17.77 -4.67 22.98
CA TRP A 657 18.60 -3.59 23.53
C TRP A 657 18.20 -2.23 22.94
N ASP A 658 18.01 -2.13 21.63
CA ASP A 658 17.58 -0.89 20.96
C ASP A 658 16.20 -0.40 21.45
N LEU A 659 15.22 -1.31 21.55
CA LEU A 659 13.86 -0.99 22.00
C LEU A 659 13.84 -0.49 23.45
N SER A 660 14.60 -1.12 24.35
CA SER A 660 14.73 -0.71 25.76
C SER A 660 15.59 0.54 25.97
N GLY A 661 16.45 0.89 25.00
CA GLY A 661 17.41 1.97 25.13
C GLY A 661 18.70 1.57 25.85
N GLY A 662 19.00 0.28 25.84
CA GLY A 662 20.23 -0.31 26.35
C GLY A 662 20.13 -1.00 27.70
N VAL A 663 18.91 -1.24 28.19
CA VAL A 663 18.66 -1.80 29.54
C VAL A 663 18.34 -3.30 29.48
N SER A 664 17.55 -3.75 28.51
CA SER A 664 17.41 -5.18 28.23
C SER A 664 18.68 -5.71 27.58
N ALA A 665 19.35 -6.65 28.25
CA ALA A 665 20.45 -7.39 27.63
C ALA A 665 19.95 -8.13 26.36
N PRO A 666 20.78 -8.22 25.29
CA PRO A 666 20.43 -8.98 24.09
C PRO A 666 20.01 -10.40 24.45
N GLN A 667 18.87 -10.84 23.90
CA GLN A 667 18.15 -12.05 24.35
C GLN A 667 18.77 -13.37 23.87
N VAL A 668 20.10 -13.43 23.77
CA VAL A 668 20.87 -14.56 23.27
C VAL A 668 20.63 -15.79 24.15
N ARG A 669 19.89 -16.77 23.62
CA ARG A 669 19.73 -18.07 24.23
C ARG A 669 21.09 -18.76 24.23
N GLY A 670 21.53 -19.23 25.40
CA GLY A 670 22.77 -19.98 25.55
C GLY A 670 22.68 -21.36 24.90
N GLY A 671 22.78 -21.41 23.57
CA GLY A 671 23.22 -22.61 22.87
C GLY A 671 24.63 -23.02 23.35
N PRO A 672 25.08 -24.25 23.07
CA PRO A 672 26.46 -24.63 23.35
C PRO A 672 27.40 -23.62 22.69
N LEU A 673 28.45 -23.20 23.41
CA LEU A 673 29.48 -22.30 22.88
C LEU A 673 30.23 -22.98 21.73
N VAL A 674 29.66 -22.86 20.52
CA VAL A 674 30.40 -22.98 19.27
C VAL A 674 31.33 -21.77 19.23
N LEU A 675 32.48 -21.90 19.89
CA LEU A 675 33.67 -21.10 19.57
C LEU A 675 33.77 -21.10 18.05
N ALA A 676 33.59 -19.93 17.45
CA ALA A 676 33.48 -19.80 16.00
C ALA A 676 34.70 -20.48 15.37
N GLY A 677 34.46 -21.60 14.69
CA GLY A 677 35.51 -22.55 14.36
C GLY A 677 36.51 -21.94 13.42
N SER A 678 37.60 -21.39 13.96
CA SER A 678 38.87 -21.24 13.26
C SER A 678 39.21 -22.62 12.76
N ALA A 679 38.92 -22.86 11.47
CA ALA A 679 38.77 -24.20 10.95
C ALA A 679 40.00 -25.02 11.30
N HIS A 680 39.81 -26.17 11.96
CA HIS A 680 40.92 -27.10 12.21
C HIS A 680 41.66 -27.26 10.88
N PRO A 681 42.96 -26.88 10.81
CA PRO A 681 43.69 -26.92 9.55
C PRO A 681 43.58 -28.34 9.03
N ARG A 682 42.96 -28.50 7.86
CA ARG A 682 42.74 -29.83 7.28
C ARG A 682 44.09 -30.55 7.31
N PRO A 683 44.20 -31.75 7.90
CA PRO A 683 45.46 -32.47 7.91
C PRO A 683 45.94 -32.55 6.48
N THR A 684 47.14 -32.02 6.20
CA THR A 684 47.66 -31.94 4.84
C THR A 684 47.64 -33.35 4.24
N PRO A 685 47.05 -33.54 3.04
CA PRO A 685 47.14 -34.81 2.36
C PRO A 685 48.61 -35.23 2.30
N ALA A 686 48.93 -36.51 2.54
CA ALA A 686 50.32 -36.96 2.72
C ALA A 686 51.24 -36.52 1.57
N TRP A 687 50.73 -36.51 0.33
CA TRP A 687 51.43 -36.04 -0.86
C TRP A 687 51.78 -34.53 -0.85
N VAL A 688 51.02 -33.68 -0.14
CA VAL A 688 51.37 -32.26 0.06
C VAL A 688 52.54 -32.14 1.03
N SER A 689 52.58 -32.96 2.09
CA SER A 689 53.70 -32.99 3.04
C SER A 689 54.98 -33.49 2.36
N GLU A 690 54.90 -34.52 1.51
CA GLU A 690 56.05 -35.00 0.72
C GLU A 690 56.50 -33.97 -0.33
N ALA A 691 55.58 -33.32 -1.03
CA ALA A 691 55.90 -32.26 -1.98
C ALA A 691 56.56 -31.04 -1.31
N PHE A 692 56.11 -30.66 -0.12
CA PHE A 692 56.71 -29.56 0.65
C PHE A 692 58.13 -29.91 1.13
N VAL A 693 58.35 -31.14 1.63
CA VAL A 693 59.69 -31.62 2.02
C VAL A 693 60.63 -31.79 0.82
N GLN A 694 60.12 -32.16 -0.36
CA GLN A 694 60.90 -32.15 -1.60
C GLN A 694 61.26 -30.73 -2.05
N ALA A 695 60.31 -29.78 -2.01
CA ALA A 695 60.54 -28.38 -2.35
C ALA A 695 61.55 -27.72 -1.39
N GLU A 696 61.46 -28.00 -0.09
CA GLU A 696 62.41 -27.54 0.92
C GLU A 696 63.81 -28.14 0.68
N ARG A 697 63.92 -29.42 0.31
CA ARG A 697 65.20 -30.02 -0.13
C ARG A 697 65.77 -29.34 -1.36
N LEU A 698 64.98 -29.12 -2.41
CA LEU A 698 65.40 -28.46 -3.64
C LEU A 698 65.88 -27.02 -3.40
N ALA A 699 65.18 -26.29 -2.52
CA ALA A 699 65.57 -24.94 -2.10
C ALA A 699 66.90 -24.92 -1.29
N LEU A 700 67.23 -26.01 -0.59
CA LEU A 700 68.43 -26.12 0.25
C LEU A 700 69.67 -26.69 -0.48
N THR A 701 69.52 -27.42 -1.58
CA THR A 701 70.67 -28.03 -2.30
C THR A 701 71.14 -27.27 -3.54
N GLY A 702 70.30 -26.42 -4.13
CA GLY A 702 70.67 -25.46 -5.18
C GLY A 702 70.76 -26.01 -6.61
N ALA A 703 70.24 -25.21 -7.56
CA ALA A 703 70.45 -25.22 -9.01
C ALA A 703 70.45 -26.57 -9.77
N GLY A 704 69.40 -26.81 -10.56
CA GLY A 704 69.35 -27.81 -11.63
C GLY A 704 68.15 -27.59 -12.56
N ASP A 705 68.37 -27.63 -13.88
CA ASP A 705 67.38 -27.34 -14.92
C ASP A 705 66.19 -28.32 -14.99
N ILE A 706 65.12 -27.93 -15.71
CA ILE A 706 64.52 -28.63 -16.88
C ILE A 706 63.07 -28.16 -17.12
N ALA A 707 62.80 -27.89 -18.40
CA ALA A 707 61.61 -27.30 -19.00
C ALA A 707 60.36 -28.21 -19.12
N ALA A 708 59.24 -27.58 -19.52
CA ALA A 708 58.08 -28.13 -20.27
C ALA A 708 57.25 -29.24 -19.57
N ASP A 709 55.94 -29.34 -19.77
CA ASP A 709 55.18 -29.31 -21.04
C ASP A 709 53.67 -28.93 -20.80
N HIS A 710 52.88 -28.95 -21.87
CA HIS A 710 51.41 -29.18 -21.98
C HIS A 710 50.46 -27.97 -22.17
N PRO A 711 49.30 -28.19 -22.85
CA PRO A 711 48.91 -27.36 -24.01
C PRO A 711 47.77 -26.35 -23.79
N PRO A 712 47.49 -25.44 -24.75
CA PRO A 712 46.38 -24.48 -24.67
C PRO A 712 44.99 -25.13 -24.82
N ALA A 713 43.98 -24.45 -24.30
CA ALA A 713 42.55 -24.77 -24.47
C ALA A 713 41.88 -23.86 -25.51
N ASP A 714 40.91 -24.40 -26.25
CA ASP A 714 40.23 -23.74 -27.38
C ASP A 714 39.27 -22.59 -26.96
N PRO A 715 39.21 -21.48 -27.73
CA PRO A 715 38.39 -20.32 -27.41
C PRO A 715 37.07 -20.23 -28.21
N GLU A 716 36.32 -21.31 -28.43
CA GLU A 716 35.08 -21.26 -29.23
C GLU A 716 33.90 -22.07 -28.67
N ALA A 717 33.26 -21.55 -27.61
CA ALA A 717 31.88 -21.91 -27.23
C ALA A 717 31.23 -20.83 -26.33
N LEU A 718 30.24 -20.09 -26.87
CA LEU A 718 29.06 -19.48 -26.20
C LEU A 718 28.51 -18.28 -27.01
N ALA A 719 27.91 -18.57 -28.17
CA ALA A 719 27.07 -17.62 -28.90
C ALA A 719 25.61 -18.10 -28.88
N GLY A 720 24.86 -17.69 -27.85
CA GLY A 720 23.41 -17.92 -27.74
C GLY A 720 22.67 -16.58 -27.79
N ASP A 721 21.72 -16.43 -28.72
CA ASP A 721 21.03 -15.15 -28.94
C ASP A 721 20.15 -14.77 -27.73
N ALA A 722 20.51 -13.67 -27.08
CA ALA A 722 19.57 -12.89 -26.28
C ALA A 722 18.82 -11.90 -27.20
N PRO A 723 17.49 -11.72 -27.04
CA PRO A 723 16.72 -10.82 -27.88
C PRO A 723 17.23 -9.38 -27.74
N ARG A 724 17.81 -8.85 -28.82
CA ARG A 724 18.39 -7.50 -28.81
C ARG A 724 17.29 -6.45 -28.59
N PRO A 725 17.51 -5.42 -27.75
CA PRO A 725 16.57 -4.33 -27.62
C PRO A 725 16.36 -3.66 -28.98
N GLY A 726 15.11 -3.27 -29.29
CA GLY A 726 14.83 -2.44 -30.46
C GLY A 726 15.67 -1.16 -30.40
N PRO A 727 16.26 -0.69 -31.52
CA PRO A 727 17.34 0.32 -31.51
C PRO A 727 16.95 1.60 -30.77
N GLN A 728 15.66 1.95 -30.85
CA GLN A 728 15.04 3.13 -30.25
C GLN A 728 15.16 3.15 -28.71
N ILE A 729 15.04 2.00 -28.01
CA ILE A 729 15.09 1.99 -26.54
C ILE A 729 16.54 2.12 -26.02
N ALA A 730 17.52 1.60 -26.76
CA ALA A 730 18.93 1.84 -26.49
C ALA A 730 19.31 3.33 -26.71
N GLU A 731 18.57 4.03 -27.57
CA GLU A 731 18.72 5.47 -27.82
C GLU A 731 18.04 6.31 -26.73
N ILE A 732 16.84 5.95 -26.27
CA ILE A 732 16.23 6.51 -25.04
C ILE A 732 17.19 6.38 -23.86
N ALA A 733 17.83 5.22 -23.68
CA ALA A 733 18.81 4.97 -22.61
C ALA A 733 20.06 5.87 -22.68
N ARG A 734 20.32 6.52 -23.83
CA ARG A 734 21.34 7.57 -24.00
C ARG A 734 20.78 8.98 -23.82
N MET A 735 19.51 9.22 -24.17
CA MET A 735 18.83 10.50 -23.98
C MET A 735 18.58 10.83 -22.50
N ILE A 736 18.28 9.84 -21.66
CA ILE A 736 18.10 10.04 -20.20
C ILE A 736 19.47 10.04 -19.48
N GLY A 737 20.38 10.91 -19.93
CA GLY A 737 21.67 11.13 -19.27
C GLY A 737 21.51 11.75 -17.87
N PRO A 738 22.52 11.63 -16.98
CA PRO A 738 22.44 12.21 -15.65
C PRO A 738 22.28 13.74 -15.74
N PRO A 739 21.40 14.36 -14.93
CA PRO A 739 21.08 15.77 -15.06
C PRO A 739 22.30 16.65 -14.81
N ALA A 740 22.63 17.50 -15.78
CA ALA A 740 23.59 18.58 -15.61
C ALA A 740 23.05 19.59 -14.59
N VAL A 741 23.88 20.00 -13.63
CA VAL A 741 23.53 21.02 -12.65
C VAL A 741 23.61 22.39 -13.33
N SER A 742 22.52 22.80 -13.98
CA SER A 742 22.39 24.13 -14.56
C SER A 742 22.07 25.15 -13.47
N ALA A 743 23.10 25.61 -12.77
CA ALA A 743 23.02 26.80 -11.94
C ALA A 743 22.96 28.03 -12.87
N SER A 744 21.75 28.53 -13.16
CA SER A 744 21.53 29.73 -13.96
C SER A 744 21.11 30.89 -13.06
N THR A 745 21.86 31.99 -13.11
CA THR A 745 21.64 33.20 -12.31
C THR A 745 21.05 34.34 -13.15
N ALA A 746 20.62 35.41 -12.44
CA ALA A 746 20.13 36.69 -12.95
C ALA A 746 18.66 36.72 -13.50
N PRO A 747 17.97 37.90 -13.43
CA PRO A 747 16.50 37.97 -13.51
C PRO A 747 15.95 38.73 -14.73
N PRO A 748 14.63 38.62 -15.03
CA PRO A 748 13.92 39.51 -15.93
C PRO A 748 13.60 40.88 -15.27
N THR A 749 13.48 41.93 -16.09
CA THR A 749 13.27 43.33 -15.68
C THR A 749 11.81 43.81 -15.75
N ARG A 750 11.51 44.93 -15.06
CA ARG A 750 10.21 45.65 -15.08
C ARG A 750 9.92 46.31 -16.46
N PRO A 751 8.64 46.57 -16.79
CA PRO A 751 7.90 47.78 -16.35
C PRO A 751 6.83 47.47 -15.28
N GLY A 752 6.18 48.39 -14.55
CA GLY A 752 6.17 49.87 -14.58
C GLY A 752 4.74 50.39 -14.32
N ARG A 753 4.24 50.32 -13.08
CA ARG A 753 4.06 51.41 -12.08
C ARG A 753 2.98 52.47 -12.40
N THR A 754 1.91 52.43 -11.61
CA THR A 754 1.29 53.50 -10.78
C THR A 754 0.56 52.77 -9.62
N ASP A 755 0.75 53.04 -8.32
CA ASP A 755 0.54 54.28 -7.53
C ASP A 755 -0.97 54.53 -7.29
N ASP A 756 -1.49 54.76 -6.08
CA ASP A 756 -0.95 55.00 -4.71
C ASP A 756 -1.52 53.94 -3.69
N GLY A 757 -1.15 53.73 -2.42
CA GLY A 757 -0.86 54.61 -1.25
C GLY A 757 -2.04 54.52 -0.24
N ASP A 758 -1.94 54.34 1.08
CA ASP A 758 -0.85 54.22 2.09
C ASP A 758 -1.30 53.26 3.24
N ALA A 759 -0.42 52.60 4.02
CA ALA A 759 0.10 52.97 5.38
C ALA A 759 -0.98 53.36 6.43
N ASP A 760 -0.95 53.02 7.73
CA ASP A 760 -0.01 52.34 8.66
C ASP A 760 -0.84 51.44 9.64
N ALA A 761 -0.39 50.44 10.40
CA ALA A 761 0.83 50.14 11.18
C ALA A 761 0.79 50.54 12.70
N ASP A 762 0.37 49.55 13.52
CA ASP A 762 1.00 49.14 14.80
C ASP A 762 0.64 49.81 16.18
N VAL A 763 1.02 49.09 17.26
CA VAL A 763 1.18 49.45 18.70
C VAL A 763 -0.04 49.69 19.62
N ALA A 764 -0.58 48.57 20.15
CA ALA A 764 -0.67 48.13 21.56
C ALA A 764 -1.01 49.05 22.79
N GLN A 765 -1.46 48.37 23.87
CA GLN A 765 -1.55 48.73 25.32
C GLN A 765 -2.89 49.38 25.85
N PRO A 766 -3.24 49.23 27.15
CA PRO A 766 -4.66 49.14 27.58
C PRO A 766 -5.11 49.97 28.81
N GLU A 767 -6.37 49.72 29.22
CA GLU A 767 -6.91 49.68 30.61
C GLU A 767 -7.67 50.89 31.23
N THR A 768 -8.65 50.54 32.10
CA THR A 768 -9.48 51.37 33.02
C THR A 768 -10.70 52.17 32.46
N ALA A 769 -11.63 52.54 33.36
CA ALA A 769 -13.01 53.06 33.13
C ALA A 769 -13.49 53.80 34.41
N PRO A 770 -14.80 53.94 34.75
CA PRO A 770 -16.01 54.48 34.08
C PRO A 770 -16.39 55.87 34.73
N PRO A 771 -17.65 56.35 34.99
CA PRO A 771 -19.04 55.99 34.58
C PRO A 771 -19.95 57.21 34.15
N GLU A 772 -21.28 56.99 34.15
CA GLU A 772 -22.42 57.97 34.11
C GLU A 772 -22.72 58.68 32.75
N ALA A 773 -23.98 58.93 32.33
CA ALA A 773 -25.32 58.55 32.84
C ALA A 773 -26.36 58.40 31.68
N ALA A 774 -27.58 57.92 31.98
CA ALA A 774 -28.69 57.65 31.01
C ALA A 774 -29.77 58.77 31.01
N PRO A 775 -30.94 58.67 30.29
CA PRO A 775 -32.01 57.70 30.62
C PRO A 775 -32.94 57.18 29.48
N GLN A 776 -33.61 56.03 29.77
CA GLN A 776 -35.02 55.65 29.44
C GLN A 776 -35.53 55.63 27.97
N GLU A 777 -36.39 54.69 27.53
CA GLU A 777 -37.02 53.45 28.08
C GLU A 777 -37.52 52.60 26.86
N ALA A 778 -38.11 51.39 26.88
CA ALA A 778 -38.62 50.38 27.83
C ALA A 778 -38.64 49.00 27.07
N ALA A 779 -39.21 47.83 27.43
CA ALA A 779 -39.67 47.06 28.61
C ALA A 779 -40.29 45.75 28.01
N ALA A 780 -40.63 44.63 28.67
CA ALA A 780 -40.31 43.88 29.92
C ALA A 780 -41.17 42.58 29.86
N ALA A 781 -40.92 41.40 30.44
CA ALA A 781 -39.85 40.71 31.20
C ALA A 781 -40.05 39.17 30.93
N ALA A 782 -39.49 38.13 31.59
CA ALA A 782 -38.65 37.92 32.78
C ALA A 782 -37.83 36.60 32.57
N ALA A 783 -36.71 36.27 33.25
CA ALA A 783 -36.51 35.79 34.64
C ALA A 783 -37.14 34.40 34.97
N ALA A 784 -36.53 33.47 35.73
CA ALA A 784 -35.15 33.21 36.22
C ALA A 784 -35.09 31.71 36.68
N ALA A 785 -34.06 30.87 36.51
CA ALA A 785 -32.65 30.85 36.99
C ALA A 785 -32.44 30.39 38.47
N VAL A 786 -31.22 29.84 38.75
CA VAL A 786 -30.55 29.53 40.05
C VAL A 786 -30.29 28.03 40.41
N SER A 787 -29.04 27.77 40.85
CA SER A 787 -28.42 26.58 41.51
C SER A 787 -27.55 27.12 42.70
N PRO A 788 -26.74 26.39 43.52
CA PRO A 788 -26.26 24.97 43.58
C PRO A 788 -26.49 24.39 45.03
N PRO A 789 -25.62 23.61 45.77
CA PRO A 789 -24.42 22.78 45.47
C PRO A 789 -24.38 21.34 46.09
N GLU A 790 -23.22 20.68 46.00
CA GLU A 790 -22.75 19.40 46.60
C GLU A 790 -22.65 19.39 48.16
N PRO A 791 -22.64 18.23 48.88
CA PRO A 791 -21.49 17.29 48.96
C PRO A 791 -21.73 15.77 49.18
N GLU A 792 -20.63 15.01 49.02
CA GLU A 792 -20.21 13.68 49.57
C GLU A 792 -21.21 12.60 50.07
N VAL A 793 -20.93 11.32 49.71
CA VAL A 793 -20.70 10.17 50.65
C VAL A 793 -20.37 8.87 49.88
N SER A 794 -19.64 7.95 50.54
CA SER A 794 -19.26 6.57 50.12
C SER A 794 -19.27 5.68 51.39
N PRO A 795 -19.27 4.31 51.39
CA PRO A 795 -19.08 3.34 50.30
C PRO A 795 -20.08 2.14 50.33
N ALA A 796 -19.70 1.01 49.69
CA ALA A 796 -20.18 -0.38 49.93
C ALA A 796 -21.61 -0.77 49.46
N ALA A 797 -21.96 -2.05 49.22
CA ALA A 797 -21.20 -3.24 48.80
C ALA A 797 -22.16 -4.39 48.38
N LEU A 798 -21.61 -5.44 47.77
CA LEU A 798 -22.10 -6.85 47.73
C LEU A 798 -23.42 -7.22 46.98
N ALA A 799 -23.19 -8.07 45.96
CA ALA A 799 -23.79 -9.41 45.78
C ALA A 799 -25.07 -9.64 44.95
N THR A 800 -24.93 -10.62 44.05
CA THR A 800 -25.94 -11.57 43.53
C THR A 800 -27.23 -11.03 42.91
N ARG A 801 -27.32 -11.12 41.58
CA ARG A 801 -27.70 -12.39 40.93
C ARG A 801 -27.09 -12.52 39.53
#